data_AF-A0AAW1LKU1-F1
#
_entry.id   AF-A0AAW1LKU1-F1
#
_cell.length_a   1.000
_cell.length_b   1.000
_cell.length_c   1.000
_cell.angle_alpha   90.00
_cell.angle_beta   90.00
_cell.angle_gamma   90.00
#
_symmetry.space_group_name_H-M   'P 1'
#
loop_
_entity.id
_entity.type
_entity.pdbx_description
1 polymer ?
#
loop_
_entity_poly.entity_id
_entity_poly.type
_entity_poly.pdbx_seq_one_letter_code
_entity_poly.pdbx_strand_id
1 'polypeptide(L)'
;MNRLIREKRTKVLVFVILLFAVNGVYSAVNSKFPNLLHLATNNGNEEVCVAFDEDAYSAVEWYYPIPEDETQLPKTDASYLPLPSTEYGCNFEEGRQCNKIWDLKNWTISIFTANNYIPIFDTRWDGFKIYVITNKTKINDNGFVIPEDANIGLSIRSAGSVDILLCKGFDPKSYPCYTITLGGNNHTEISIKKQGVKEKLSTYSNDFPILAEHEWKNFGLLVSKTGQIHLNEANTGNSYINVTDPKPFETLFLFMNSTSPSLWKIHKNQFLYTNTSQVVPFGPLLNVSSSTLCLSMYLMMCRNCSFYIYKDIDNDKEIVFEEHGANNSTLPTEWKHVKIIVENFTENAVQLYVKTKSNATDRFWAIDDVRTCHKNEFKINRLTKSDFAKTIDFVKAPYSCHTLNFPEWRPKRKLLPPPGLPMVFNVPSTTSITSHWTPLSQPYILKYEGSDLCSKDTTPRLSNQERLKSNGWVIIKPNEDILVIDKLIPFTSYAVKFIDPIYKMNKTYTVSTLPTDKPKMTEIPKFTIQPSSTEVSVSIPARLCNVSFGPLIYGIEIIGQIRRQIEIEHRNIKFENLEPFTNYTLSVQAARTNKKLNDSTARITTYYNFTTEPAVAAQMEFVELYEIGQTFASFRYKLPKQPRGKPISVQIMACATYVKECPPKVTTITQCKLWKDFYCVTIDNLVKQLYYTFKLSIRNNNTNSFGGEKVIIKQTVDQEPGIPTNLSYTVINCSNISETCNLNISWTHPYNQTGVIKLFEIFLLDSEPSFMEKAFIESRNYLSTYSYLIPFVPYAASYNLSIRACNDVHKGKFASISVKIDHIGQHINQTPEVIRTTDKSVTFQLPKSDYRLNSSTVTIIVQQDDNKVLNISPNLTLQTEDSLCLHKGTSWIAGEWQVTYKNNLGLMILYVCIKELVGLQANGRCCEQKQQI
;
A
#
# COMPACT_ATOMS: atom_id res chain seq x y z
N MET A 1 -38.00 -54.25 -64.68
CA MET A 1 -38.34 -52.81 -64.54
C MET A 1 -39.24 -52.53 -63.33
N ASN A 2 -40.35 -53.25 -63.12
CA ASN A 2 -41.28 -53.02 -61.99
C ASN A 2 -40.69 -53.20 -60.58
N ARG A 3 -39.71 -54.09 -60.39
CA ARG A 3 -39.03 -54.28 -59.09
C ARG A 3 -38.19 -53.07 -58.66
N LEU A 4 -37.55 -52.41 -59.63
CA LEU A 4 -36.69 -51.25 -59.41
C LEU A 4 -37.51 -49.98 -59.08
N ILE A 5 -38.71 -49.86 -59.68
CA ILE A 5 -39.66 -48.78 -59.39
C ILE A 5 -40.26 -48.95 -57.99
N ARG A 6 -40.57 -50.19 -57.58
CA ARG A 6 -41.10 -50.48 -56.24
C ARG A 6 -40.06 -50.19 -55.15
N GLU A 7 -38.81 -50.58 -55.34
CA GLU A 7 -37.72 -50.23 -54.40
C GLU A 7 -37.47 -48.73 -54.30
N LYS A 8 -37.52 -47.98 -55.41
CA LYS A 8 -37.40 -46.52 -55.37
C LYS A 8 -38.57 -45.87 -54.62
N ARG A 9 -39.81 -46.33 -54.83
CA ARG A 9 -40.98 -45.79 -54.11
C ARG A 9 -40.93 -46.13 -52.62
N THR A 10 -40.51 -47.33 -52.24
CA THR A 10 -40.34 -47.70 -50.82
C THR A 10 -39.21 -46.91 -50.17
N LYS A 11 -38.07 -46.70 -50.85
CA LYS A 11 -36.97 -45.87 -50.34
C LYS A 11 -37.37 -44.40 -50.20
N VAL A 12 -38.14 -43.85 -51.13
CA VAL A 12 -38.68 -42.48 -51.03
C VAL A 12 -39.69 -42.39 -49.89
N LEU A 13 -40.60 -43.35 -49.74
CA LEU A 13 -41.56 -43.37 -48.64
C LEU A 13 -40.86 -43.48 -47.29
N VAL A 14 -39.86 -44.36 -47.16
CA VAL A 14 -39.05 -44.50 -45.94
C VAL A 14 -38.25 -43.22 -45.67
N PHE A 15 -37.69 -42.58 -46.69
CA PHE A 15 -36.95 -41.33 -46.54
C PHE A 15 -37.87 -40.16 -46.13
N VAL A 16 -39.09 -40.11 -46.67
CA VAL A 16 -40.13 -39.13 -46.28
C VAL A 16 -40.58 -39.38 -44.85
N ILE A 17 -40.85 -40.64 -44.46
CA ILE A 17 -41.20 -41.00 -43.07
C ILE A 17 -40.03 -40.69 -42.12
N LEU A 18 -38.78 -40.94 -42.53
CA LEU A 18 -37.60 -40.56 -41.74
C LEU A 18 -37.42 -39.05 -41.65
N LEU A 19 -37.71 -38.29 -42.70
CA LEU A 19 -37.70 -36.82 -42.67
C LEU A 19 -38.80 -36.27 -41.75
N PHE A 20 -40.00 -36.84 -41.77
CA PHE A 20 -41.07 -36.48 -40.84
C PHE A 20 -40.77 -36.89 -39.40
N ALA A 21 -40.17 -38.08 -39.19
CA ALA A 21 -39.76 -38.54 -37.87
C ALA A 21 -38.57 -37.73 -37.34
N VAL A 22 -37.59 -37.40 -38.17
CA VAL A 22 -36.43 -36.59 -37.79
C VAL A 22 -36.85 -35.15 -37.56
N ASN A 23 -37.68 -34.52 -38.40
CA ASN A 23 -38.20 -33.17 -38.14
C ASN A 23 -39.17 -33.13 -36.96
N GLY A 24 -39.99 -34.17 -36.75
CA GLY A 24 -40.87 -34.29 -35.58
C GLY A 24 -40.08 -34.50 -34.28
N VAL A 25 -38.97 -35.23 -34.33
CA VAL A 25 -38.06 -35.38 -33.18
C VAL A 25 -37.18 -34.13 -33.01
N TYR A 26 -36.77 -33.45 -34.07
CA TYR A 26 -35.98 -32.20 -33.98
C TYR A 26 -36.81 -31.04 -33.43
N SER A 27 -38.13 -30.97 -33.72
CA SER A 27 -39.01 -29.99 -33.09
C SER A 27 -39.35 -30.36 -31.64
N ALA A 28 -39.50 -31.65 -31.32
CA ALA A 28 -39.77 -32.12 -29.95
C ALA A 28 -38.55 -32.07 -29.02
N VAL A 29 -37.33 -32.10 -29.54
CA VAL A 29 -36.09 -32.03 -28.73
C VAL A 29 -35.64 -30.58 -28.48
N ASN A 30 -36.18 -29.60 -29.21
CA ASN A 30 -35.86 -28.18 -29.01
C ASN A 30 -36.85 -27.40 -28.12
N SER A 31 -37.98 -27.97 -27.70
CA SER A 31 -38.77 -27.38 -26.61
C SER A 31 -38.20 -27.85 -25.27
N LYS A 32 -37.24 -27.11 -24.72
CA LYS A 32 -36.96 -27.21 -23.28
C LYS A 32 -38.28 -26.91 -22.56
N PHE A 33 -38.86 -27.91 -21.90
CA PHE A 33 -40.03 -27.69 -21.06
C PHE A 33 -39.74 -26.57 -20.05
N PRO A 34 -40.71 -25.68 -19.79
CA PRO A 34 -40.48 -24.52 -18.94
C PRO A 34 -40.13 -24.97 -17.51
N ASN A 35 -39.19 -24.27 -16.88
CA ASN A 35 -38.73 -24.57 -15.53
C ASN A 35 -39.70 -23.99 -14.48
N LEU A 36 -40.85 -24.63 -14.36
CA LEU A 36 -41.93 -24.31 -13.43
C LEU A 36 -42.03 -25.36 -12.32
N LEU A 37 -42.26 -24.89 -11.09
CA LEU A 37 -42.49 -25.70 -9.92
C LEU A 37 -43.86 -25.34 -9.31
N HIS A 38 -44.74 -26.33 -9.17
CA HIS A 38 -46.05 -26.16 -8.52
C HIS A 38 -46.02 -26.72 -7.10
N LEU A 39 -46.26 -25.83 -6.14
CA LEU A 39 -46.26 -26.09 -4.71
C LEU A 39 -47.66 -25.83 -4.14
N ALA A 40 -48.08 -26.62 -3.16
CA ALA A 40 -49.31 -26.41 -2.41
C ALA A 40 -48.97 -26.24 -0.93
N THR A 41 -49.53 -25.22 -0.27
CA THR A 41 -49.35 -25.04 1.17
C THR A 41 -49.99 -26.18 1.95
N ASN A 42 -49.45 -26.52 3.12
CA ASN A 42 -49.94 -27.65 3.92
C ASN A 42 -51.42 -27.49 4.37
N ASN A 43 -51.89 -26.26 4.55
CA ASN A 43 -53.31 -25.99 4.85
C ASN A 43 -54.24 -26.09 3.62
N GLY A 44 -53.68 -26.31 2.42
CA GLY A 44 -54.43 -26.44 1.17
C GLY A 44 -55.09 -25.16 0.66
N ASN A 45 -54.88 -24.02 1.31
CA ASN A 45 -55.55 -22.75 0.98
C ASN A 45 -54.86 -21.96 -0.14
N GLU A 46 -53.57 -22.21 -0.35
CA GLU A 46 -52.76 -21.50 -1.34
C GLU A 46 -52.01 -22.49 -2.23
N GLU A 47 -52.01 -22.19 -3.53
CA GLU A 47 -51.20 -22.86 -4.53
C GLU A 47 -50.15 -21.84 -5.01
N VAL A 48 -48.92 -22.28 -5.22
CA VAL A 48 -47.79 -21.43 -5.58
C VAL A 48 -47.08 -22.01 -6.78
N CYS A 49 -46.89 -21.19 -7.81
CA CYS A 49 -46.12 -21.52 -8.98
C CYS A 49 -44.83 -20.72 -8.97
N VAL A 50 -43.69 -21.39 -9.08
CA VAL A 50 -42.36 -20.79 -9.10
C VAL A 50 -41.76 -21.00 -10.48
N ALA A 51 -41.45 -19.92 -11.18
CA ALA A 51 -40.74 -19.94 -12.45
C ALA A 51 -39.29 -19.46 -12.22
N PHE A 52 -38.31 -20.19 -12.76
CA PHE A 52 -36.89 -19.89 -12.56
C PHE A 52 -36.17 -19.27 -13.78
N ASP A 53 -36.72 -19.40 -14.98
CA ASP A 53 -36.11 -18.93 -16.24
C ASP A 53 -37.04 -17.95 -16.97
N GLU A 54 -36.51 -17.07 -17.83
CA GLU A 54 -37.28 -15.99 -18.48
C GLU A 54 -38.47 -16.50 -19.32
N ASP A 55 -38.26 -17.56 -20.10
CA ASP A 55 -39.33 -18.20 -20.88
C ASP A 55 -40.43 -18.80 -19.98
N ALA A 56 -40.08 -19.17 -18.75
CA ALA A 56 -41.04 -19.65 -17.76
C ALA A 56 -41.77 -18.49 -17.05
N TYR A 57 -41.22 -17.26 -17.08
CA TYR A 57 -41.88 -16.09 -16.51
C TYR A 57 -43.02 -15.59 -17.41
N SER A 58 -42.89 -15.76 -18.73
CA SER A 58 -43.85 -15.25 -19.71
C SER A 58 -45.21 -15.90 -19.50
N ALA A 59 -46.18 -15.06 -19.08
CA ALA A 59 -47.59 -15.38 -18.89
C ALA A 59 -47.87 -16.73 -18.19
N VAL A 60 -47.80 -16.74 -16.85
CA VAL A 60 -48.08 -17.94 -16.05
C VAL A 60 -49.57 -18.03 -15.78
N GLU A 61 -50.23 -18.99 -16.43
CA GLU A 61 -51.64 -19.29 -16.27
C GLU A 61 -51.91 -20.19 -15.06
N TRP A 62 -53.04 -19.94 -14.39
CA TRP A 62 -53.65 -20.87 -13.45
C TRP A 62 -54.88 -21.55 -14.04
N TYR A 63 -54.88 -22.88 -13.99
CA TYR A 63 -56.05 -23.71 -14.21
C TYR A 63 -56.81 -23.93 -12.90
N TYR A 64 -58.10 -23.64 -12.93
CA TYR A 64 -59.08 -23.83 -11.86
C TYR A 64 -60.49 -23.93 -12.48
N PRO A 65 -61.49 -24.54 -11.82
CA PRO A 65 -62.85 -24.60 -12.36
C PRO A 65 -63.44 -23.20 -12.62
N ILE A 66 -64.17 -23.01 -13.72
CA ILE A 66 -64.77 -21.70 -14.04
C ILE A 66 -65.89 -21.37 -13.02
N PRO A 67 -65.78 -20.29 -12.23
CA PRO A 67 -66.82 -19.93 -11.27
C PRO A 67 -68.09 -19.39 -11.95
N GLU A 68 -69.21 -19.46 -11.23
CA GLU A 68 -70.48 -18.87 -11.70
C GLU A 68 -70.60 -17.36 -11.42
N ASP A 69 -69.72 -16.80 -10.58
CA ASP A 69 -69.77 -15.41 -10.13
C ASP A 69 -68.35 -14.84 -9.93
N GLU A 70 -68.16 -13.54 -10.16
CA GLU A 70 -66.88 -12.84 -9.93
C GLU A 70 -66.37 -12.95 -8.49
N THR A 71 -67.26 -12.98 -7.50
CA THR A 71 -66.91 -13.10 -6.07
C THR A 71 -66.25 -14.44 -5.71
N GLN A 72 -66.44 -15.46 -6.55
CA GLN A 72 -65.86 -16.79 -6.37
C GLN A 72 -64.49 -16.94 -7.01
N LEU A 73 -64.04 -15.95 -7.81
CA LEU A 73 -62.73 -15.99 -8.46
C LEU A 73 -61.60 -16.14 -7.42
N PRO A 74 -60.63 -17.04 -7.66
CA PRO A 74 -59.45 -17.11 -6.83
C PRO A 74 -58.62 -15.83 -7.00
N LYS A 75 -57.96 -15.41 -5.93
CA LYS A 75 -57.04 -14.26 -5.98
C LYS A 75 -55.69 -14.72 -6.47
N THR A 76 -55.16 -14.07 -7.51
CA THR A 76 -53.83 -14.33 -8.03
C THR A 76 -52.91 -13.15 -7.76
N ASP A 77 -51.68 -13.44 -7.33
CA ASP A 77 -50.64 -12.43 -7.05
C ASP A 77 -49.31 -12.89 -7.62
N ALA A 78 -48.62 -12.03 -8.37
CA ALA A 78 -47.31 -12.34 -8.94
C ALA A 78 -46.25 -11.38 -8.41
N SER A 79 -45.11 -11.93 -8.01
CA SER A 79 -43.97 -11.16 -7.50
C SER A 79 -42.65 -11.71 -8.00
N TYR A 80 -41.75 -10.83 -8.41
CA TYR A 80 -40.36 -11.17 -8.71
C TYR A 80 -39.57 -11.14 -7.42
N LEU A 81 -38.75 -12.17 -7.20
CA LEU A 81 -37.98 -12.32 -6.00
C LEU A 81 -36.50 -12.52 -6.24
N PRO A 82 -35.69 -11.99 -5.30
CA PRO A 82 -36.08 -11.03 -4.27
C PRO A 82 -36.43 -9.67 -4.90
N LEU A 83 -37.24 -8.90 -4.19
CA LEU A 83 -37.57 -7.52 -4.55
C LEU A 83 -36.36 -6.65 -4.17
N PRO A 84 -35.49 -6.22 -5.12
CA PRO A 84 -34.64 -5.09 -4.83
C PRO A 84 -35.57 -3.92 -4.44
N SER A 85 -35.42 -3.41 -3.22
CA SER A 85 -36.24 -2.31 -2.73
C SER A 85 -35.89 -1.05 -3.51
N THR A 86 -36.65 -0.73 -4.55
CA THR A 86 -36.44 0.50 -5.29
C THR A 86 -37.75 1.21 -5.59
N GLU A 87 -37.68 2.53 -5.52
CA GLU A 87 -38.77 3.45 -5.83
C GLU A 87 -39.04 3.53 -7.35
N TYR A 88 -38.23 2.84 -8.15
CA TYR A 88 -38.22 2.93 -9.61
C TYR A 88 -39.18 1.94 -10.30
N GLY A 89 -39.74 0.95 -9.59
CA GLY A 89 -40.68 -0.01 -10.18
C GLY A 89 -41.99 0.64 -10.64
N CYS A 90 -42.37 0.50 -11.92
CA CYS A 90 -43.62 1.07 -12.44
C CYS A 90 -44.19 0.33 -13.66
N ASN A 91 -45.49 0.03 -13.61
CA ASN A 91 -46.30 -0.54 -14.70
C ASN A 91 -47.20 0.50 -15.39
N PHE A 92 -46.96 1.79 -15.13
CA PHE A 92 -47.61 2.97 -15.73
C PHE A 92 -49.15 3.01 -15.76
N GLU A 93 -49.83 2.17 -14.96
CA GLU A 93 -51.27 2.25 -14.78
C GLU A 93 -51.67 3.62 -14.18
N GLU A 94 -52.80 4.15 -14.63
CA GLU A 94 -53.32 5.45 -14.19
C GLU A 94 -53.55 5.49 -12.68
N GLY A 95 -53.16 6.60 -12.05
CA GLY A 95 -53.28 6.79 -10.60
C GLY A 95 -52.19 6.12 -9.76
N ARG A 96 -51.25 5.37 -10.35
CA ARG A 96 -50.08 4.83 -9.63
C ARG A 96 -49.15 5.95 -9.18
N GLN A 97 -48.65 5.85 -7.94
CA GLN A 97 -47.71 6.83 -7.38
C GLN A 97 -46.38 6.88 -8.15
N CYS A 98 -45.92 5.73 -8.67
CA CYS A 98 -44.68 5.64 -9.44
C CYS A 98 -44.70 6.49 -10.71
N ASN A 99 -45.88 6.77 -11.29
CA ASN A 99 -45.99 7.62 -12.48
C ASN A 99 -45.36 9.00 -12.26
N LYS A 100 -45.48 9.56 -11.04
CA LYS A 100 -44.89 10.86 -10.69
C LYS A 100 -43.36 10.87 -10.69
N ILE A 101 -42.75 9.72 -10.43
CA ILE A 101 -41.28 9.54 -10.40
C ILE A 101 -40.75 9.48 -11.84
N TRP A 102 -41.55 8.94 -12.76
CA TRP A 102 -41.22 8.75 -14.17
C TRP A 102 -41.80 9.82 -15.10
N ASP A 103 -42.57 10.78 -14.57
CA ASP A 103 -43.21 11.88 -15.32
C ASP A 103 -42.16 12.90 -15.75
N LEU A 104 -41.62 12.70 -16.95
CA LEU A 104 -40.58 13.54 -17.54
C LEU A 104 -41.15 14.49 -18.59
N LYS A 105 -40.57 15.70 -18.63
CA LYS A 105 -40.69 16.65 -19.74
C LYS A 105 -40.28 15.92 -21.04
N ASN A 106 -41.26 15.54 -21.88
CA ASN A 106 -41.18 14.83 -23.19
C ASN A 106 -41.76 13.41 -23.25
N TRP A 107 -42.28 12.87 -22.14
CA TRP A 107 -42.96 11.57 -22.12
C TRP A 107 -44.43 11.72 -21.74
N THR A 108 -45.28 10.85 -22.28
CA THR A 108 -46.74 10.87 -22.02
C THR A 108 -47.26 9.47 -21.74
N ILE A 109 -48.19 9.32 -20.79
CA ILE A 109 -48.88 8.05 -20.54
C ILE A 109 -49.99 7.89 -21.59
N SER A 110 -50.10 6.69 -22.17
CA SER A 110 -51.15 6.37 -23.14
C SER A 110 -52.49 6.11 -22.45
N ILE A 111 -53.49 6.96 -22.68
CA ILE A 111 -54.78 6.89 -21.97
C ILE A 111 -55.92 6.32 -22.85
N PHE A 112 -55.84 6.43 -24.18
CA PHE A 112 -56.82 5.84 -25.11
C PHE A 112 -56.34 5.85 -26.58
N THR A 113 -55.49 4.91 -26.97
CA THR A 113 -54.97 4.78 -28.35
C THR A 113 -55.13 3.35 -28.87
N ALA A 114 -55.09 3.15 -30.18
CA ALA A 114 -55.09 1.81 -30.80
C ALA A 114 -54.02 0.88 -30.21
N ASN A 115 -52.86 1.46 -29.85
CA ASN A 115 -51.73 0.72 -29.28
C ASN A 115 -51.99 0.21 -27.86
N ASN A 116 -52.97 0.76 -27.14
CA ASN A 116 -53.34 0.29 -25.80
C ASN A 116 -54.03 -1.09 -25.81
N TYR A 117 -54.57 -1.52 -26.95
CA TYR A 117 -55.36 -2.74 -27.06
C TYR A 117 -54.60 -3.90 -27.72
N ILE A 118 -53.36 -3.66 -28.16
CA ILE A 118 -52.54 -4.65 -28.89
C ILE A 118 -52.45 -5.95 -28.09
N PRO A 119 -52.54 -7.12 -28.75
CA PRO A 119 -52.37 -8.41 -28.08
C PRO A 119 -51.03 -8.54 -27.33
N ILE A 120 -51.08 -8.77 -26.02
CA ILE A 120 -49.93 -8.98 -25.14
C ILE A 120 -50.00 -10.39 -24.53
N PHE A 121 -48.96 -11.19 -24.76
CA PHE A 121 -48.85 -12.59 -24.29
C PHE A 121 -47.57 -12.83 -23.47
N ASP A 122 -47.04 -11.76 -22.87
CA ASP A 122 -45.86 -11.79 -22.00
C ASP A 122 -46.23 -11.70 -20.51
N THR A 123 -45.29 -11.37 -19.62
CA THR A 123 -45.54 -11.33 -18.17
C THR A 123 -46.67 -10.38 -17.76
N ARG A 124 -46.96 -9.35 -18.57
CA ARG A 124 -48.04 -8.38 -18.29
C ARG A 124 -49.42 -9.00 -18.45
N TRP A 125 -49.54 -10.10 -19.20
CA TRP A 125 -50.79 -10.85 -19.34
C TRP A 125 -51.37 -11.32 -18.01
N ASP A 126 -50.51 -11.62 -17.03
CA ASP A 126 -50.91 -12.03 -15.68
C ASP A 126 -51.72 -10.94 -14.96
N GLY A 127 -51.42 -9.66 -15.25
CA GLY A 127 -52.01 -8.50 -14.60
C GLY A 127 -53.37 -8.07 -15.16
N PHE A 128 -53.78 -8.59 -16.32
CA PHE A 128 -55.08 -8.22 -16.89
C PHE A 128 -56.24 -8.68 -16.02
N LYS A 129 -57.22 -7.78 -15.81
CA LYS A 129 -58.45 -8.09 -15.10
C LYS A 129 -59.20 -9.24 -15.78
N ILE A 130 -59.62 -10.20 -14.97
CA ILE A 130 -60.49 -11.30 -15.37
C ILE A 130 -61.94 -10.85 -15.19
N TYR A 131 -62.75 -10.98 -16.24
CA TYR A 131 -64.20 -10.76 -16.21
C TYR A 131 -64.91 -12.12 -16.26
N VAL A 132 -65.93 -12.29 -15.41
CA VAL A 132 -66.79 -13.50 -15.44
C VAL A 132 -68.07 -13.18 -16.19
N ILE A 133 -68.25 -13.79 -17.36
CA ILE A 133 -69.42 -13.60 -18.20
C ILE A 133 -70.25 -14.88 -18.21
N THR A 134 -71.52 -14.74 -17.80
CA THR A 134 -72.50 -15.82 -17.70
C THR A 134 -73.78 -15.43 -18.43
N ASN A 135 -74.73 -16.36 -18.53
CA ASN A 135 -76.07 -16.07 -19.06
C ASN A 135 -76.88 -15.09 -18.20
N LYS A 136 -76.46 -14.82 -16.95
CA LYS A 136 -77.08 -13.83 -16.04
C LYS A 136 -76.45 -12.44 -16.17
N THR A 137 -75.27 -12.33 -16.77
CA THR A 137 -74.55 -11.06 -16.92
C THR A 137 -75.30 -10.18 -17.91
N LYS A 138 -75.67 -8.96 -17.52
CA LYS A 138 -76.31 -8.01 -18.45
C LYS A 138 -75.24 -7.51 -19.42
N ILE A 139 -75.51 -7.62 -20.72
CA ILE A 139 -74.56 -7.27 -21.78
C ILE A 139 -74.06 -5.81 -21.64
N ASN A 140 -74.94 -4.88 -21.24
CA ASN A 140 -74.59 -3.45 -21.13
C ASN A 140 -73.68 -3.12 -19.94
N ASP A 141 -73.53 -4.03 -18.96
CA ASP A 141 -72.73 -3.78 -17.76
C ASP A 141 -71.21 -3.90 -18.05
N ASN A 142 -70.83 -4.58 -19.14
CA ASN A 142 -69.44 -4.93 -19.47
C ASN A 142 -69.01 -4.45 -20.88
N GLY A 143 -69.43 -3.26 -21.28
CA GLY A 143 -69.02 -2.64 -22.55
C GLY A 143 -67.66 -1.95 -22.49
N PHE A 144 -66.84 -2.14 -23.52
CA PHE A 144 -65.54 -1.45 -23.69
C PHE A 144 -65.60 -0.48 -24.86
N VAL A 145 -65.14 0.75 -24.65
CA VAL A 145 -64.90 1.68 -25.74
C VAL A 145 -63.64 1.24 -26.49
N ILE A 146 -63.72 1.12 -27.81
CA ILE A 146 -62.61 0.71 -28.68
C ILE A 146 -62.31 1.82 -29.71
N PRO A 147 -61.04 2.03 -30.10
CA PRO A 147 -60.69 2.95 -31.19
C PRO A 147 -61.24 2.51 -32.55
N GLU A 148 -61.38 3.45 -33.49
CA GLU A 148 -61.90 3.19 -34.85
C GLU A 148 -61.08 2.17 -35.66
N ASP A 149 -59.76 2.22 -35.52
CA ASP A 149 -58.81 1.25 -36.05
C ASP A 149 -58.10 0.61 -34.86
N ALA A 150 -58.50 -0.61 -34.49
CA ALA A 150 -58.02 -1.28 -33.28
C ALA A 150 -57.59 -2.72 -33.58
N ASN A 151 -56.45 -3.11 -33.01
CA ASN A 151 -56.05 -4.51 -32.89
C ASN A 151 -56.22 -4.90 -31.42
N ILE A 152 -57.28 -5.65 -31.12
CA ILE A 152 -57.73 -5.94 -29.76
C ILE A 152 -57.27 -7.33 -29.35
N GLY A 153 -56.45 -7.42 -28.31
CA GLY A 153 -56.10 -8.68 -27.67
C GLY A 153 -57.19 -9.17 -26.73
N LEU A 154 -57.53 -10.45 -26.86
CA LEU A 154 -58.55 -11.13 -26.07
C LEU A 154 -57.99 -12.48 -25.59
N SER A 155 -58.17 -12.81 -24.31
CA SER A 155 -58.03 -14.20 -23.83
C SER A 155 -59.36 -14.70 -23.30
N ILE A 156 -59.75 -15.89 -23.72
CA ILE A 156 -61.07 -16.46 -23.43
C ILE A 156 -60.90 -17.89 -22.94
N ARG A 157 -61.55 -18.23 -21.82
CA ARG A 157 -61.70 -19.60 -21.34
C ARG A 157 -63.18 -19.90 -21.12
N SER A 158 -63.72 -20.90 -21.81
CA SER A 158 -65.15 -21.25 -21.72
C SER A 158 -65.37 -22.72 -22.08
N ALA A 159 -66.35 -23.33 -21.42
CA ALA A 159 -66.85 -24.65 -21.77
C ALA A 159 -67.90 -24.62 -22.91
N GLY A 160 -68.39 -23.44 -23.29
CA GLY A 160 -69.47 -23.28 -24.24
C GLY A 160 -69.24 -22.18 -25.26
N SER A 161 -70.31 -21.83 -25.99
CA SER A 161 -70.26 -20.78 -27.00
C SER A 161 -70.22 -19.39 -26.38
N VAL A 162 -69.43 -18.51 -26.98
CA VAL A 162 -69.33 -17.11 -26.61
C VAL A 162 -69.54 -16.21 -27.82
N ASP A 163 -70.02 -15.00 -27.57
CA ASP A 163 -70.23 -13.97 -28.58
C ASP A 163 -69.42 -12.71 -28.24
N ILE A 164 -68.69 -12.20 -29.24
CA ILE A 164 -68.09 -10.87 -29.24
C ILE A 164 -68.97 -9.96 -30.10
N LEU A 165 -69.46 -8.87 -29.52
CA LEU A 165 -70.34 -7.92 -30.18
C LEU A 165 -69.57 -6.62 -30.43
N LEU A 166 -69.39 -6.25 -31.70
CA LEU A 166 -68.76 -5.00 -32.13
C LEU A 166 -69.85 -4.03 -32.60
N CYS A 167 -70.14 -3.01 -31.81
CA CYS A 167 -71.33 -2.17 -31.97
C CYS A 167 -70.97 -0.71 -32.26
N LYS A 168 -71.86 -0.03 -33.00
CA LYS A 168 -71.75 1.43 -33.24
C LYS A 168 -72.03 2.29 -31.99
N GLY A 169 -72.79 1.77 -31.03
CA GLY A 169 -73.20 2.52 -29.85
C GLY A 169 -73.19 1.68 -28.57
N PHE A 170 -73.48 2.34 -27.45
CA PHE A 170 -73.38 1.79 -26.10
C PHE A 170 -74.48 0.76 -25.74
N ASP A 171 -75.50 0.60 -26.60
CA ASP A 171 -76.59 -0.37 -26.41
C ASP A 171 -76.67 -1.35 -27.60
N PRO A 172 -76.24 -2.62 -27.44
CA PRO A 172 -76.23 -3.63 -28.50
C PRO A 172 -77.62 -3.98 -29.08
N LYS A 173 -78.70 -3.60 -28.38
CA LYS A 173 -80.07 -3.85 -28.86
C LYS A 173 -80.57 -2.74 -29.79
N SER A 174 -80.10 -1.51 -29.58
CA SER A 174 -80.57 -0.32 -30.28
C SER A 174 -79.66 0.11 -31.43
N TYR A 175 -78.39 -0.28 -31.40
CA TYR A 175 -77.39 0.07 -32.41
C TYR A 175 -76.97 -1.15 -33.24
N PRO A 176 -76.56 -0.98 -34.52
CA PRO A 176 -76.07 -2.08 -35.33
C PRO A 176 -74.77 -2.65 -34.75
N CYS A 177 -74.70 -3.99 -34.69
CA CYS A 177 -73.52 -4.73 -34.24
C CYS A 177 -73.10 -5.82 -35.23
N TYR A 178 -71.80 -6.12 -35.24
CA TYR A 178 -71.28 -7.40 -35.72
C TYR A 178 -71.24 -8.37 -34.54
N THR A 179 -71.73 -9.58 -34.75
CA THR A 179 -71.66 -10.67 -33.77
C THR A 179 -70.68 -11.71 -34.28
N ILE A 180 -69.58 -11.90 -33.54
CA ILE A 180 -68.61 -12.96 -33.75
C ILE A 180 -68.87 -14.04 -32.71
N THR A 181 -69.41 -15.17 -33.13
CA THR A 181 -69.66 -16.33 -32.27
C THR A 181 -68.45 -17.27 -32.34
N LEU A 182 -67.85 -17.57 -31.19
CA LEU A 182 -66.79 -18.58 -31.05
C LEU A 182 -67.37 -19.82 -30.37
N GLY A 183 -67.13 -20.99 -30.96
CA GLY A 183 -67.62 -22.26 -30.42
C GLY A 183 -69.12 -22.48 -30.67
N GLY A 184 -69.61 -22.11 -31.86
CA GLY A 184 -70.99 -22.28 -32.34
C GLY A 184 -71.43 -23.74 -32.44
N ASN A 185 -71.95 -24.19 -33.60
CA ASN A 185 -72.45 -25.57 -33.76
C ASN A 185 -71.42 -26.59 -33.24
N ASN A 186 -71.82 -27.40 -32.26
CA ASN A 186 -70.98 -28.40 -31.57
C ASN A 186 -69.62 -27.89 -31.06
N HIS A 187 -69.50 -26.60 -30.69
CA HIS A 187 -68.28 -25.98 -30.17
C HIS A 187 -67.10 -25.85 -31.16
N THR A 188 -67.30 -26.19 -32.43
CA THR A 188 -66.24 -26.23 -33.45
C THR A 188 -66.34 -25.14 -34.52
N GLU A 189 -67.42 -24.35 -34.51
CA GLU A 189 -67.66 -23.31 -35.51
C GLU A 189 -67.36 -21.88 -35.00
N ILE A 190 -66.67 -21.08 -35.81
CA ILE A 190 -66.57 -19.62 -35.67
C ILE A 190 -67.42 -18.98 -36.75
N SER A 191 -68.28 -18.03 -36.40
CA SER A 191 -69.05 -17.30 -37.41
C SER A 191 -69.16 -15.82 -37.10
N ILE A 192 -69.20 -15.01 -38.15
CA ILE A 192 -69.44 -13.56 -38.05
C ILE A 192 -70.73 -13.21 -38.80
N LYS A 193 -71.58 -12.41 -38.15
CA LYS A 193 -72.86 -11.94 -38.69
C LYS A 193 -73.01 -10.45 -38.45
N LYS A 194 -73.69 -9.76 -39.36
CA LYS A 194 -74.11 -8.38 -39.17
C LYS A 194 -75.57 -8.38 -38.74
N GLN A 195 -75.89 -7.74 -37.62
CA GLN A 195 -77.25 -7.70 -37.08
C GLN A 195 -78.23 -7.11 -38.11
N GLY A 196 -79.37 -7.77 -38.29
CA GLY A 196 -80.36 -7.40 -39.31
C GLY A 196 -80.14 -8.01 -40.70
N VAL A 197 -79.01 -8.67 -40.95
CA VAL A 197 -78.75 -9.44 -42.19
C VAL A 197 -78.91 -10.94 -41.91
N LYS A 198 -79.71 -11.65 -42.73
CA LYS A 198 -79.96 -13.09 -42.55
C LYS A 198 -78.75 -13.97 -42.87
N GLU A 199 -77.86 -13.53 -43.76
CA GLU A 199 -76.67 -14.27 -44.18
C GLU A 199 -75.47 -14.01 -43.24
N LYS A 200 -74.69 -15.07 -43.01
CA LYS A 200 -73.41 -14.99 -42.30
C LYS A 200 -72.37 -14.33 -43.22
N LEU A 201 -71.58 -13.40 -42.69
CA LEU A 201 -70.50 -12.75 -43.43
C LEU A 201 -69.34 -13.73 -43.67
N SER A 202 -69.06 -14.61 -42.72
CA SER A 202 -68.13 -15.72 -42.87
C SER A 202 -68.40 -16.79 -41.80
N THR A 203 -67.99 -18.02 -42.11
CA THR A 203 -68.04 -19.18 -41.21
C THR A 203 -66.76 -19.99 -41.39
N TYR A 204 -66.17 -20.38 -40.28
CA TYR A 204 -65.03 -21.29 -40.21
C TYR A 204 -65.41 -22.47 -39.32
N SER A 205 -65.08 -23.70 -39.73
CA SER A 205 -65.26 -24.90 -38.93
C SER A 205 -63.91 -25.51 -38.65
N ASN A 206 -63.68 -25.89 -37.39
CA ASN A 206 -62.49 -26.61 -36.96
C ASN A 206 -62.83 -28.09 -36.68
N ASP A 207 -61.83 -28.96 -36.69
CA ASP A 207 -62.03 -30.37 -36.33
C ASP A 207 -62.11 -30.57 -34.80
N PHE A 208 -61.57 -29.61 -34.04
CA PHE A 208 -61.53 -29.60 -32.58
C PHE A 208 -62.31 -28.41 -32.00
N PRO A 209 -62.79 -28.50 -30.75
CA PRO A 209 -63.42 -27.37 -30.07
C PRO A 209 -62.53 -26.13 -30.09
N ILE A 210 -63.12 -24.97 -30.43
CA ILE A 210 -62.39 -23.70 -30.54
C ILE A 210 -61.97 -23.20 -29.16
N LEU A 211 -62.82 -23.42 -28.15
CA LEU A 211 -62.59 -23.05 -26.76
C LEU A 211 -62.62 -24.30 -25.89
N ALA A 212 -61.94 -24.22 -24.75
CA ALA A 212 -61.92 -25.27 -23.74
C ALA A 212 -62.07 -24.67 -22.34
N GLU A 213 -62.62 -25.46 -21.42
CA GLU A 213 -62.78 -25.06 -20.02
C GLU A 213 -61.43 -24.94 -19.28
N HIS A 214 -60.41 -25.63 -19.78
CA HIS A 214 -59.15 -25.85 -19.06
C HIS A 214 -57.92 -25.14 -19.65
N GLU A 215 -58.12 -24.28 -20.65
CA GLU A 215 -57.05 -23.59 -21.38
C GLU A 215 -57.53 -22.19 -21.80
N TRP A 216 -56.74 -21.13 -21.53
CA TRP A 216 -57.00 -19.83 -22.14
C TRP A 216 -56.66 -19.85 -23.63
N LYS A 217 -57.64 -19.52 -24.47
CA LYS A 217 -57.44 -19.27 -25.90
C LYS A 217 -57.24 -17.79 -26.14
N ASN A 218 -56.20 -17.48 -26.90
CA ASN A 218 -55.67 -16.13 -27.09
C ASN A 218 -55.93 -15.66 -28.51
N PHE A 219 -56.58 -14.51 -28.68
CA PHE A 219 -56.99 -13.98 -29.97
C PHE A 219 -56.48 -12.54 -30.16
N GLY A 220 -56.13 -12.23 -31.41
CA GLY A 220 -56.07 -10.86 -31.92
C GLY A 220 -57.31 -10.58 -32.77
N LEU A 221 -57.99 -9.47 -32.50
CA LEU A 221 -59.15 -9.03 -33.25
C LEU A 221 -58.84 -7.66 -33.86
N LEU A 222 -58.52 -7.65 -35.14
CA LEU A 222 -58.29 -6.44 -35.91
C LEU A 222 -59.62 -5.96 -36.50
N VAL A 223 -59.97 -4.72 -36.18
CA VAL A 223 -61.15 -4.02 -36.68
C VAL A 223 -60.70 -2.71 -37.27
N SER A 224 -61.10 -2.42 -38.50
CA SER A 224 -60.76 -1.18 -39.20
C SER A 224 -62.01 -0.39 -39.56
N LYS A 225 -61.86 0.92 -39.69
CA LYS A 225 -62.90 1.81 -40.24
C LYS A 225 -63.28 1.46 -41.68
N THR A 226 -62.41 0.78 -42.42
CA THR A 226 -62.66 0.30 -43.78
C THR A 226 -63.55 -0.95 -43.83
N GLY A 227 -63.96 -1.50 -42.68
CA GLY A 227 -64.82 -2.68 -42.61
C GLY A 227 -64.07 -4.01 -42.62
N GLN A 228 -62.75 -3.99 -42.56
CA GLN A 228 -61.94 -5.20 -42.40
C GLN A 228 -62.05 -5.67 -40.95
N ILE A 229 -62.48 -6.93 -40.79
CA ILE A 229 -62.54 -7.65 -39.51
C ILE A 229 -61.71 -8.91 -39.67
N HIS A 230 -60.64 -9.01 -38.90
CA HIS A 230 -59.70 -10.13 -38.92
C HIS A 230 -59.52 -10.68 -37.51
N LEU A 231 -59.77 -11.98 -37.34
CA LEU A 231 -59.59 -12.68 -36.06
C LEU A 231 -58.54 -13.77 -36.24
N ASN A 232 -57.46 -13.69 -35.48
CA ASN A 232 -56.40 -14.68 -35.45
C ASN A 232 -56.16 -15.24 -34.05
N GLU A 233 -55.84 -16.52 -33.94
CA GLU A 233 -55.39 -17.13 -32.69
C GLU A 233 -53.88 -16.97 -32.55
N ALA A 234 -53.44 -16.42 -31.42
CA ALA A 234 -52.05 -16.07 -31.20
C ALA A 234 -51.15 -17.29 -31.03
N ASN A 235 -51.63 -18.35 -30.36
CA ASN A 235 -50.83 -19.54 -30.04
C ASN A 235 -50.53 -20.39 -31.29
N THR A 236 -51.49 -20.51 -32.21
CA THR A 236 -51.38 -21.35 -33.41
C THR A 236 -51.03 -20.54 -34.67
N GLY A 237 -51.24 -19.22 -34.64
CA GLY A 237 -51.16 -18.36 -35.82
C GLY A 237 -52.34 -18.53 -36.78
N ASN A 238 -53.35 -19.32 -36.42
CA ASN A 238 -54.49 -19.59 -37.29
C ASN A 238 -55.36 -18.34 -37.49
N SER A 239 -55.64 -18.01 -38.74
CA SER A 239 -56.56 -16.92 -39.11
C SER A 239 -57.97 -17.49 -39.28
N TYR A 240 -58.86 -17.23 -38.33
CA TYR A 240 -60.21 -17.79 -38.32
C TYR A 240 -61.24 -16.95 -39.09
N ILE A 241 -61.13 -15.63 -39.03
CA ILE A 241 -62.00 -14.70 -39.76
C ILE A 241 -61.10 -13.74 -40.51
N ASN A 242 -61.33 -13.55 -41.81
CA ASN A 242 -60.72 -12.49 -42.59
C ASN A 242 -61.77 -11.98 -43.59
N VAL A 243 -62.52 -10.94 -43.20
CA VAL A 243 -63.65 -10.44 -43.99
C VAL A 243 -63.53 -8.92 -44.15
N THR A 244 -63.98 -8.40 -45.28
CA THR A 244 -64.18 -6.97 -45.49
C THR A 244 -65.65 -6.73 -45.80
N ASP A 245 -66.36 -5.99 -44.93
CA ASP A 245 -67.74 -5.59 -45.18
C ASP A 245 -67.77 -4.44 -46.20
N PRO A 246 -68.49 -4.57 -47.34
CA PRO A 246 -68.58 -3.51 -48.34
C PRO A 246 -69.36 -2.27 -47.87
N LYS A 247 -70.17 -2.38 -46.80
CA LYS A 247 -70.93 -1.26 -46.22
C LYS A 247 -70.69 -1.18 -44.71
N PRO A 248 -69.46 -0.86 -44.29
CA PRO A 248 -69.12 -0.90 -42.88
C PRO A 248 -69.79 0.22 -42.10
N PHE A 249 -69.97 0.00 -40.81
CA PHE A 249 -70.22 1.07 -39.86
C PHE A 249 -69.06 1.13 -38.86
N GLU A 250 -68.86 2.32 -38.29
CA GLU A 250 -67.87 2.54 -37.27
C GLU A 250 -68.23 1.78 -35.99
N THR A 251 -67.33 0.90 -35.54
CA THR A 251 -67.50 0.13 -34.30
C THR A 251 -66.79 0.86 -33.17
N LEU A 252 -67.56 1.36 -32.21
CA LEU A 252 -67.07 2.15 -31.08
C LEU A 252 -67.05 1.37 -29.77
N PHE A 253 -67.82 0.27 -29.71
CA PHE A 253 -67.98 -0.51 -28.49
C PHE A 253 -67.79 -2.01 -28.74
N LEU A 254 -67.11 -2.67 -27.82
CA LEU A 254 -67.01 -4.13 -27.73
C LEU A 254 -67.79 -4.61 -26.51
N PHE A 255 -68.66 -5.60 -26.71
CA PHE A 255 -69.36 -6.30 -25.62
C PHE A 255 -69.10 -7.79 -25.69
N MET A 256 -69.21 -8.44 -24.53
CA MET A 256 -69.02 -9.88 -24.37
C MET A 256 -70.35 -10.49 -23.91
N ASN A 257 -70.72 -11.59 -24.53
CA ASN A 257 -71.89 -12.37 -24.16
C ASN A 257 -71.53 -13.86 -24.15
N SER A 258 -72.15 -14.63 -23.26
CA SER A 258 -71.89 -16.06 -23.16
C SER A 258 -73.11 -16.82 -22.69
N THR A 259 -73.30 -18.02 -23.25
CA THR A 259 -74.38 -18.93 -22.85
C THR A 259 -74.02 -19.76 -21.62
N SER A 260 -72.73 -19.88 -21.32
CA SER A 260 -72.17 -20.62 -20.19
C SER A 260 -71.18 -19.73 -19.40
N PRO A 261 -70.82 -20.07 -18.15
CA PRO A 261 -69.75 -19.35 -17.47
C PRO A 261 -68.47 -19.32 -18.29
N SER A 262 -67.91 -18.13 -18.44
CA SER A 262 -66.71 -17.89 -19.25
C SER A 262 -65.85 -16.84 -18.58
N LEU A 263 -64.53 -16.99 -18.72
CA LEU A 263 -63.54 -16.05 -18.23
C LEU A 263 -62.95 -15.29 -19.42
N TRP A 264 -62.83 -13.98 -19.25
CA TRP A 264 -62.33 -13.09 -20.28
C TRP A 264 -61.23 -12.19 -19.73
N LYS A 265 -60.19 -11.97 -20.53
CA LYS A 265 -59.22 -10.87 -20.34
C LYS A 265 -59.23 -10.02 -21.60
N ILE A 266 -59.42 -8.71 -21.42
CA ILE A 266 -59.23 -7.72 -22.48
C ILE A 266 -57.83 -7.12 -22.30
N HIS A 267 -57.01 -7.18 -23.34
CA HIS A 267 -55.60 -6.75 -23.27
C HIS A 267 -55.51 -5.23 -23.37
N LYS A 268 -56.02 -4.53 -22.36
CA LYS A 268 -55.93 -3.08 -22.23
C LYS A 268 -54.71 -2.73 -21.39
N ASN A 269 -53.64 -2.28 -22.03
CA ASN A 269 -52.40 -1.90 -21.38
C ASN A 269 -52.14 -0.40 -21.47
N GLN A 270 -51.63 0.21 -20.39
CA GLN A 270 -51.16 1.60 -20.37
C GLN A 270 -49.64 1.61 -20.33
N PHE A 271 -49.02 2.54 -21.03
CA PHE A 271 -47.55 2.59 -21.15
C PHE A 271 -47.09 4.03 -21.34
N LEU A 272 -45.81 4.27 -21.08
CA LEU A 272 -45.19 5.56 -21.32
C LEU A 272 -44.68 5.62 -22.76
N TYR A 273 -44.94 6.70 -23.50
CA TYR A 273 -44.47 6.84 -24.88
C TYR A 273 -43.93 8.23 -25.21
N THR A 274 -43.10 8.31 -26.25
CA THR A 274 -42.60 9.57 -26.82
C THR A 274 -42.35 9.43 -28.33
N ASN A 275 -42.47 10.55 -29.04
CA ASN A 275 -42.25 10.64 -30.50
C ASN A 275 -41.06 11.55 -30.85
N THR A 276 -40.11 11.70 -29.93
CA THR A 276 -38.98 12.61 -30.09
C THR A 276 -38.03 12.20 -31.22
N SER A 277 -37.41 13.21 -31.85
CA SER A 277 -36.33 13.05 -32.82
C SER A 277 -34.94 13.31 -32.23
N GLN A 278 -34.88 13.78 -30.98
CA GLN A 278 -33.65 14.10 -30.27
C GLN A 278 -33.33 13.03 -29.23
N VAL A 279 -32.11 13.05 -28.70
CA VAL A 279 -31.75 12.29 -27.50
C VAL A 279 -32.54 12.87 -26.33
N VAL A 280 -33.39 12.08 -25.69
CA VAL A 280 -34.13 12.52 -24.50
C VAL A 280 -33.90 11.57 -23.34
N PRO A 281 -33.79 12.09 -22.11
CA PRO A 281 -33.72 11.25 -20.92
C PRO A 281 -35.03 10.49 -20.73
N PHE A 282 -34.90 9.28 -20.17
CA PHE A 282 -35.98 8.41 -19.76
C PHE A 282 -35.84 8.12 -18.26
N GLY A 283 -36.91 8.31 -17.50
CA GLY A 283 -36.94 8.12 -16.05
C GLY A 283 -36.08 9.06 -15.19
N PRO A 284 -36.19 8.90 -13.87
CA PRO A 284 -35.35 9.62 -12.93
C PRO A 284 -33.89 9.17 -13.00
N LEU A 285 -33.00 9.93 -12.37
CA LEU A 285 -31.64 9.48 -12.08
C LEU A 285 -31.70 8.26 -11.13
N LEU A 286 -31.13 7.14 -11.56
CA LEU A 286 -31.15 5.88 -10.82
C LEU A 286 -29.93 5.78 -9.91
N ASN A 287 -30.15 5.82 -8.60
CA ASN A 287 -29.08 5.66 -7.61
C ASN A 287 -28.71 4.17 -7.47
N VAL A 288 -27.43 3.85 -7.64
CA VAL A 288 -26.92 2.48 -7.58
C VAL A 288 -26.11 2.31 -6.29
N SER A 289 -26.61 1.51 -5.36
CA SER A 289 -25.97 1.21 -4.07
C SER A 289 -25.17 -0.09 -4.06
N SER A 290 -25.22 -0.85 -5.17
CA SER A 290 -24.55 -2.12 -5.36
C SER A 290 -23.54 -2.07 -6.51
N SER A 291 -22.56 -2.97 -6.49
CA SER A 291 -21.62 -3.15 -7.60
C SER A 291 -22.25 -3.80 -8.85
N THR A 292 -23.56 -3.97 -8.87
CA THR A 292 -24.33 -4.58 -9.97
C THR A 292 -25.58 -3.76 -10.21
N LEU A 293 -25.82 -3.37 -11.46
CA LEU A 293 -27.06 -2.74 -11.92
C LEU A 293 -27.85 -3.77 -12.72
N CYS A 294 -29.14 -3.94 -12.42
CA CYS A 294 -30.05 -4.77 -13.19
C CYS A 294 -31.37 -4.03 -13.41
N LEU A 295 -31.72 -3.82 -14.67
CA LEU A 295 -33.00 -3.21 -15.08
C LEU A 295 -33.73 -4.14 -16.05
N SER A 296 -35.01 -4.34 -15.81
CA SER A 296 -35.91 -5.11 -16.68
C SER A 296 -37.06 -4.20 -17.10
N MET A 297 -37.41 -4.21 -18.38
CA MET A 297 -38.52 -3.42 -18.93
C MET A 297 -39.02 -4.01 -20.25
N TYR A 298 -40.21 -3.60 -20.69
CA TYR A 298 -40.72 -3.88 -22.03
C TYR A 298 -40.61 -2.65 -22.91
N LEU A 299 -40.07 -2.83 -24.11
CA LEU A 299 -39.83 -1.77 -25.08
C LEU A 299 -40.56 -2.07 -26.38
N MET A 300 -41.21 -1.07 -26.96
CA MET A 300 -41.68 -1.04 -28.34
C MET A 300 -41.08 0.18 -29.01
N MET A 301 -40.30 -0.01 -30.08
CA MET A 301 -39.50 1.05 -30.68
C MET A 301 -39.46 0.96 -32.21
N CYS A 302 -39.24 2.09 -32.87
CA CYS A 302 -39.11 2.17 -34.32
C CYS A 302 -37.85 1.44 -34.85
N ARG A 303 -37.77 1.17 -36.16
CA ARG A 303 -36.56 0.52 -36.77
C ARG A 303 -35.26 1.33 -36.60
N ASN A 304 -35.37 2.65 -36.45
CA ASN A 304 -34.24 3.57 -36.38
C ASN A 304 -34.01 4.14 -34.97
N CYS A 305 -34.52 3.43 -33.98
CA CYS A 305 -34.52 3.81 -32.57
C CYS A 305 -33.48 2.96 -31.82
N SER A 306 -32.67 3.60 -30.96
CA SER A 306 -31.68 2.96 -30.07
C SER A 306 -31.84 3.44 -28.61
N PHE A 307 -31.75 2.51 -27.67
CA PHE A 307 -31.84 2.75 -26.23
C PHE A 307 -30.44 2.73 -25.61
N TYR A 308 -30.12 3.74 -24.80
CA TYR A 308 -28.78 3.96 -24.23
C TYR A 308 -28.83 4.12 -22.71
N ILE A 309 -27.80 3.60 -22.04
CA ILE A 309 -27.52 3.86 -20.63
C ILE A 309 -26.22 4.66 -20.52
N TYR A 310 -26.31 5.85 -19.92
CA TYR A 310 -25.17 6.73 -19.75
C TYR A 310 -24.78 6.89 -18.28
N LYS A 311 -23.49 7.15 -18.08
CA LYS A 311 -22.95 7.70 -16.83
C LYS A 311 -23.28 9.18 -16.78
N ASP A 312 -23.83 9.65 -15.67
CA ASP A 312 -23.91 11.09 -15.42
C ASP A 312 -22.49 11.60 -15.13
N ILE A 313 -21.94 12.41 -16.03
CA ILE A 313 -20.73 13.20 -15.78
C ILE A 313 -21.06 14.60 -16.27
N ASP A 314 -20.96 15.56 -15.37
CA ASP A 314 -21.15 17.00 -15.51
C ASP A 314 -20.45 17.70 -16.70
N ASN A 315 -19.88 17.03 -17.72
CA ASN A 315 -19.31 17.64 -18.92
C ASN A 315 -19.14 16.65 -20.10
N ASP A 316 -19.98 16.77 -21.13
CA ASP A 316 -19.76 16.48 -22.57
C ASP A 316 -19.07 15.16 -23.02
N LYS A 317 -18.93 14.14 -22.17
CA LYS A 317 -18.45 12.81 -22.56
C LYS A 317 -19.48 11.73 -22.26
N GLU A 318 -20.32 11.48 -23.26
CA GLU A 318 -21.22 10.33 -23.35
C GLU A 318 -20.40 9.02 -23.34
N ILE A 319 -20.40 8.28 -22.23
CA ILE A 319 -19.90 6.90 -22.18
C ILE A 319 -21.11 5.96 -22.23
N VAL A 320 -21.28 5.28 -23.36
CA VAL A 320 -22.31 4.27 -23.56
C VAL A 320 -21.89 2.98 -22.86
N PHE A 321 -22.65 2.53 -21.86
CA PHE A 321 -22.44 1.23 -21.22
C PHE A 321 -23.01 0.08 -22.04
N GLU A 322 -24.19 0.29 -22.62
CA GLU A 322 -24.92 -0.72 -23.38
C GLU A 322 -25.85 -0.03 -24.39
N GLU A 323 -25.90 -0.54 -25.62
CA GLU A 323 -26.82 -0.10 -26.68
C GLU A 323 -27.72 -1.26 -27.09
N HIS A 324 -29.03 -1.02 -27.06
CA HIS A 324 -30.02 -1.94 -27.63
C HIS A 324 -30.67 -1.29 -28.85
N GLY A 325 -30.45 -1.88 -30.03
CA GLY A 325 -31.00 -1.42 -31.31
C GLY A 325 -31.87 -2.47 -32.01
N ALA A 326 -32.76 -2.01 -32.89
CA ALA A 326 -33.58 -2.87 -33.74
C ALA A 326 -32.73 -3.55 -34.84
N ASN A 327 -32.07 -4.66 -34.51
CA ASN A 327 -31.35 -5.48 -35.50
C ASN A 327 -32.35 -6.20 -36.42
N ASN A 328 -32.45 -5.75 -37.69
CA ASN A 328 -33.03 -6.45 -38.85
C ASN A 328 -34.42 -7.11 -38.68
N SER A 329 -35.23 -6.69 -37.72
CA SER A 329 -36.64 -7.12 -37.62
C SER A 329 -37.48 -6.34 -38.63
N THR A 330 -38.23 -7.08 -39.46
CA THR A 330 -39.10 -6.56 -40.51
C THR A 330 -40.38 -5.89 -39.97
N LEU A 331 -40.60 -5.78 -38.65
CA LEU A 331 -41.83 -5.20 -38.09
C LEU A 331 -41.54 -4.23 -36.92
N PRO A 332 -41.66 -2.90 -37.12
CA PRO A 332 -41.50 -1.90 -36.07
C PRO A 332 -42.76 -1.74 -35.21
N THR A 333 -43.20 -2.77 -34.48
CA THR A 333 -44.46 -2.66 -33.72
C THR A 333 -44.66 -3.69 -32.60
N GLU A 334 -43.67 -4.54 -32.29
CA GLU A 334 -43.84 -5.58 -31.27
C GLU A 334 -43.15 -5.20 -29.95
N TRP A 335 -43.79 -5.59 -28.85
CA TRP A 335 -43.22 -5.47 -27.52
C TRP A 335 -42.08 -6.47 -27.34
N LYS A 336 -40.93 -5.98 -26.87
CA LYS A 336 -39.77 -6.79 -26.54
C LYS A 336 -39.41 -6.63 -25.08
N HIS A 337 -39.28 -7.75 -24.37
CA HIS A 337 -38.67 -7.76 -23.04
C HIS A 337 -37.17 -7.52 -23.15
N VAL A 338 -36.66 -6.56 -22.39
CA VAL A 338 -35.24 -6.22 -22.32
C VAL A 338 -34.79 -6.25 -20.87
N LYS A 339 -33.75 -7.05 -20.60
CA LYS A 339 -33.08 -7.14 -19.31
C LYS A 339 -31.62 -6.75 -19.46
N ILE A 340 -31.24 -5.70 -18.74
CA ILE A 340 -29.93 -5.06 -18.80
C ILE A 340 -29.21 -5.38 -17.50
N ILE A 341 -28.00 -5.94 -17.61
CA ILE A 341 -27.20 -6.38 -16.46
C ILE A 341 -25.78 -5.86 -16.62
N VAL A 342 -25.38 -4.95 -15.73
CA VAL A 342 -24.02 -4.39 -15.69
C VAL A 342 -23.34 -4.82 -14.39
N GLU A 343 -22.23 -5.55 -14.52
CA GLU A 343 -21.41 -6.00 -13.39
C GLU A 343 -20.24 -5.03 -13.11
N ASN A 344 -19.73 -5.01 -11.88
CA ASN A 344 -18.64 -4.13 -11.42
C ASN A 344 -18.94 -2.63 -11.58
N PHE A 345 -20.19 -2.26 -11.31
CA PHE A 345 -20.63 -0.88 -11.31
C PHE A 345 -19.93 -0.11 -10.17
N THR A 346 -19.18 0.94 -10.50
CA THR A 346 -18.38 1.72 -9.54
C THR A 346 -18.97 3.10 -9.27
N GLU A 347 -20.05 3.45 -9.95
CA GLU A 347 -20.67 4.76 -9.87
C GLU A 347 -21.88 4.75 -8.93
N ASN A 348 -22.24 5.92 -8.43
CA ASN A 348 -23.37 6.05 -7.50
C ASN A 348 -24.70 6.29 -8.23
N ALA A 349 -24.69 6.65 -9.52
CA ALA A 349 -25.90 6.98 -10.27
C ALA A 349 -25.79 6.74 -11.79
N VAL A 350 -26.92 6.45 -12.45
CA VAL A 350 -27.06 6.35 -13.93
C VAL A 350 -28.31 7.04 -14.45
N GLN A 351 -28.25 7.50 -15.70
CA GLN A 351 -29.40 8.08 -16.41
C GLN A 351 -29.66 7.29 -17.70
N LEU A 352 -30.94 6.98 -17.94
CA LEU A 352 -31.38 6.28 -19.16
C LEU A 352 -31.76 7.30 -20.23
N TYR A 353 -31.51 6.97 -21.50
CA TYR A 353 -31.83 7.83 -22.63
C TYR A 353 -32.32 7.04 -23.84
N VAL A 354 -33.20 7.66 -24.62
CA VAL A 354 -33.65 7.14 -25.92
C VAL A 354 -33.22 8.09 -27.02
N LYS A 355 -32.86 7.52 -28.18
CA LYS A 355 -32.38 8.30 -29.34
C LYS A 355 -32.91 7.72 -30.64
N THR A 356 -33.43 8.61 -31.47
CA THR A 356 -33.88 8.31 -32.83
C THR A 356 -32.83 8.81 -33.82
N LYS A 357 -32.44 7.99 -34.82
CA LYS A 357 -31.50 8.45 -35.86
C LYS A 357 -32.09 9.63 -36.64
N SER A 358 -31.30 10.69 -36.83
CA SER A 358 -31.70 11.87 -37.60
C SER A 358 -32.08 11.45 -39.02
N ASN A 359 -33.32 11.73 -39.43
CA ASN A 359 -33.99 11.38 -40.71
C ASN A 359 -34.99 10.20 -40.68
N ALA A 360 -35.25 9.57 -39.53
CA ALA A 360 -36.34 8.59 -39.44
C ALA A 360 -37.73 9.26 -39.53
N THR A 361 -38.62 8.71 -40.35
CA THR A 361 -40.04 9.11 -40.44
C THR A 361 -40.87 8.48 -39.32
N ASP A 362 -40.57 7.23 -38.95
CA ASP A 362 -41.21 6.54 -37.84
C ASP A 362 -40.45 6.85 -36.55
N ARG A 363 -41.04 7.68 -35.69
CA ARG A 363 -40.44 8.18 -34.44
C ARG A 363 -41.34 7.79 -33.29
N PHE A 364 -41.21 6.56 -32.82
CA PHE A 364 -42.07 6.06 -31.76
C PHE A 364 -41.28 5.20 -30.78
N TRP A 365 -41.47 5.51 -29.50
CA TRP A 365 -40.95 4.80 -28.35
C TRP A 365 -42.09 4.55 -27.38
N ALA A 366 -42.24 3.32 -26.91
CA ALA A 366 -43.09 2.97 -25.79
C ALA A 366 -42.35 2.06 -24.82
N ILE A 367 -42.53 2.33 -23.53
CA ILE A 367 -41.86 1.65 -22.42
C ILE A 367 -42.89 1.28 -21.36
N ASP A 368 -42.77 0.08 -20.82
CA ASP A 368 -43.70 -0.47 -19.84
C ASP A 368 -43.03 -1.46 -18.87
N ASP A 369 -43.67 -1.72 -17.74
CA ASP A 369 -43.27 -2.64 -16.65
C ASP A 369 -41.77 -2.54 -16.31
N VAL A 370 -41.35 -1.32 -15.99
CA VAL A 370 -39.96 -1.04 -15.60
C VAL A 370 -39.76 -1.48 -14.17
N ARG A 371 -38.71 -2.27 -13.93
CA ARG A 371 -38.34 -2.71 -12.59
C ARG A 371 -36.84 -2.92 -12.47
N THR A 372 -36.30 -2.67 -11.29
CA THR A 372 -34.98 -3.20 -10.94
C THR A 372 -35.09 -4.71 -10.76
N CYS A 373 -34.16 -5.45 -11.34
CA CYS A 373 -34.17 -6.90 -11.36
C CYS A 373 -32.97 -7.48 -10.63
N HIS A 374 -32.80 -8.79 -10.73
CA HIS A 374 -31.51 -9.42 -10.49
C HIS A 374 -31.20 -10.47 -11.54
N LYS A 375 -29.90 -10.72 -11.74
CA LYS A 375 -29.40 -11.71 -12.71
C LYS A 375 -30.08 -13.06 -12.55
N ASN A 376 -30.18 -13.52 -11.30
CA ASN A 376 -30.74 -14.83 -10.96
C ASN A 376 -32.14 -14.75 -10.33
N GLU A 377 -32.89 -13.65 -10.50
CA GLU A 377 -34.24 -13.55 -9.93
C GLU A 377 -35.15 -14.71 -10.33
N PHE A 378 -36.27 -14.87 -9.65
CA PHE A 378 -37.30 -15.84 -10.01
C PHE A 378 -38.69 -15.27 -9.76
N LYS A 379 -39.70 -15.76 -10.47
CA LYS A 379 -41.07 -15.27 -10.34
C LYS A 379 -41.89 -16.25 -9.49
N ILE A 380 -42.57 -15.74 -8.47
CA ILE A 380 -43.60 -16.47 -7.73
C ILE A 380 -44.96 -15.94 -8.16
N ASN A 381 -45.82 -16.83 -8.65
CA ASN A 381 -47.24 -16.58 -8.84
C ASN A 381 -48.01 -17.37 -7.77
N ARG A 382 -48.87 -16.72 -6.99
CA ARG A 382 -49.67 -17.31 -5.91
C ARG A 382 -51.13 -17.32 -6.31
N LEU A 383 -51.83 -18.40 -6.01
CA LEU A 383 -53.28 -18.51 -6.12
C LEU A 383 -53.84 -18.80 -4.73
N THR A 384 -54.58 -17.83 -4.18
CA THR A 384 -55.31 -17.96 -2.92
C THR A 384 -56.76 -18.33 -3.22
N LYS A 385 -57.22 -19.46 -2.66
CA LYS A 385 -58.60 -19.94 -2.85
C LYS A 385 -59.60 -18.98 -2.20
N SER A 386 -60.70 -18.70 -2.90
CA SER A 386 -61.84 -17.94 -2.35
C SER A 386 -62.49 -18.70 -1.19
N ASP A 387 -63.22 -18.01 -0.31
CA ASP A 387 -63.86 -18.66 0.85
C ASP A 387 -64.88 -19.72 0.43
N PHE A 388 -65.57 -19.51 -0.69
CA PHE A 388 -66.43 -20.50 -1.33
C PHE A 388 -65.65 -21.73 -1.84
N ALA A 389 -64.47 -21.51 -2.42
CA ALA A 389 -63.58 -22.58 -2.86
C ALA A 389 -62.91 -23.36 -1.71
N LYS A 390 -63.00 -22.88 -0.46
CA LYS A 390 -62.53 -23.64 0.72
C LYS A 390 -63.55 -24.67 1.20
N THR A 391 -64.83 -24.51 0.86
CA THR A 391 -65.94 -25.37 1.31
C THR A 391 -66.26 -26.54 0.36
N ILE A 392 -65.72 -26.53 -0.85
CA ILE A 392 -65.94 -27.60 -1.84
C ILE A 392 -64.81 -28.63 -1.71
N ASP A 393 -65.17 -29.90 -1.54
CA ASP A 393 -64.21 -31.00 -1.45
C ASP A 393 -63.60 -31.28 -2.84
N PHE A 394 -62.49 -30.60 -3.12
CA PHE A 394 -61.83 -30.52 -4.42
C PHE A 394 -60.97 -31.74 -4.81
N VAL A 395 -61.21 -32.90 -4.20
CA VAL A 395 -60.57 -34.18 -4.58
C VAL A 395 -60.76 -34.50 -6.09
N LYS A 396 -61.67 -33.80 -6.79
CA LYS A 396 -61.96 -33.97 -8.22
C LYS A 396 -61.49 -32.85 -9.18
N ALA A 397 -60.88 -31.72 -8.74
CA ALA A 397 -60.39 -30.69 -9.67
C ALA A 397 -58.93 -30.28 -9.39
N PRO A 398 -57.96 -30.58 -10.28
CA PRO A 398 -56.57 -30.28 -10.03
C PRO A 398 -56.28 -28.82 -10.37
N TYR A 399 -56.12 -27.96 -9.37
CA TYR A 399 -55.44 -26.67 -9.58
C TYR A 399 -54.06 -26.97 -10.17
N SER A 400 -53.65 -26.26 -11.21
CA SER A 400 -52.32 -26.41 -11.81
C SER A 400 -51.90 -25.14 -12.51
N CYS A 401 -50.61 -24.83 -12.50
CA CYS A 401 -50.07 -23.72 -13.29
C CYS A 401 -49.38 -24.22 -14.57
N HIS A 402 -49.31 -23.37 -15.59
CA HIS A 402 -48.55 -23.61 -16.83
C HIS A 402 -48.21 -22.28 -17.49
N THR A 403 -47.35 -22.29 -18.51
CA THR A 403 -47.08 -21.10 -19.35
C THR A 403 -48.04 -21.07 -20.54
N LEU A 404 -48.49 -19.89 -20.97
CA LEU A 404 -49.35 -19.76 -22.17
C LEU A 404 -48.79 -20.41 -23.44
N ASN A 405 -47.46 -20.44 -23.61
CA ASN A 405 -46.80 -21.03 -24.78
C ASN A 405 -46.75 -22.57 -24.75
N PHE A 406 -47.01 -23.18 -23.58
CA PHE A 406 -46.98 -24.64 -23.39
C PHE A 406 -48.19 -25.11 -22.55
N PRO A 407 -49.44 -24.92 -23.05
CA PRO A 407 -50.65 -25.19 -22.28
C PRO A 407 -50.87 -26.67 -21.93
N GLU A 408 -50.33 -27.57 -22.75
CA GLU A 408 -50.40 -29.02 -22.54
C GLU A 408 -49.45 -29.53 -21.46
N TRP A 409 -48.37 -28.79 -21.15
CA TRP A 409 -47.38 -29.20 -20.17
C TRP A 409 -47.70 -28.62 -18.79
N ARG A 410 -47.78 -29.48 -17.77
CA ARG A 410 -48.08 -29.08 -16.38
C ARG A 410 -47.04 -29.66 -15.41
N PRO A 411 -46.49 -28.87 -14.49
CA PRO A 411 -45.59 -29.36 -13.46
C PRO A 411 -46.34 -30.24 -12.46
N LYS A 412 -45.64 -31.22 -11.88
CA LYS A 412 -46.20 -32.06 -10.82
C LYS A 412 -46.41 -31.23 -9.55
N ARG A 413 -47.64 -31.22 -9.04
CA ARG A 413 -48.00 -30.62 -7.75
C ARG A 413 -47.24 -31.28 -6.60
N LYS A 414 -46.50 -30.50 -5.80
CA LYS A 414 -45.82 -30.95 -4.58
C LYS A 414 -46.44 -30.30 -3.34
N LEU A 415 -46.79 -31.11 -2.35
CA LEU A 415 -47.26 -30.61 -1.06
C LEU A 415 -46.06 -30.12 -0.23
N LEU A 416 -46.16 -28.90 0.28
CA LEU A 416 -45.14 -28.34 1.15
C LEU A 416 -45.26 -28.90 2.57
N PRO A 417 -44.11 -29.09 3.26
CA PRO A 417 -44.13 -29.40 4.68
C PRO A 417 -44.78 -28.25 5.48
N PRO A 418 -45.17 -28.49 6.75
CA PRO A 418 -45.62 -27.44 7.66
C PRO A 418 -44.64 -26.25 7.69
N PRO A 419 -45.11 -25.02 7.95
CA PRO A 419 -44.26 -23.84 8.03
C PRO A 419 -43.11 -24.05 9.02
N GLY A 420 -41.88 -23.94 8.54
CA GLY A 420 -40.68 -24.14 9.33
C GLY A 420 -39.43 -23.80 8.54
N LEU A 421 -38.49 -23.11 9.18
CA LEU A 421 -37.21 -22.79 8.56
C LEU A 421 -36.21 -23.92 8.83
N PRO A 422 -35.39 -24.30 7.83
CA PRO A 422 -34.38 -25.34 8.02
C PRO A 422 -33.35 -24.92 9.07
N MET A 423 -32.72 -25.92 9.70
CA MET A 423 -31.56 -25.68 10.54
C MET A 423 -30.35 -25.39 9.63
N VAL A 424 -29.86 -24.15 9.70
CA VAL A 424 -28.69 -23.69 8.92
C VAL A 424 -27.43 -23.75 9.78
N PHE A 425 -26.39 -24.41 9.26
CA PHE A 425 -25.05 -24.46 9.83
C PHE A 425 -24.11 -23.60 8.99
N ASN A 426 -23.47 -22.61 9.59
CA ASN A 426 -22.57 -21.70 8.88
C ASN A 426 -21.12 -21.98 9.27
N VAL A 427 -20.28 -22.23 8.28
CA VAL A 427 -18.83 -22.43 8.41
C VAL A 427 -18.12 -21.22 7.79
N PRO A 428 -17.62 -20.28 8.61
CA PRO A 428 -16.92 -19.11 8.10
C PRO A 428 -15.47 -19.44 7.70
N SER A 429 -15.02 -18.78 6.64
CA SER A 429 -13.63 -18.65 6.21
C SER A 429 -13.17 -17.18 6.39
N THR A 430 -11.98 -16.83 5.91
CA THR A 430 -11.47 -15.46 5.90
C THR A 430 -12.26 -14.55 4.97
N THR A 431 -12.66 -15.04 3.79
CA THR A 431 -13.38 -14.26 2.77
C THR A 431 -14.65 -14.93 2.25
N SER A 432 -15.14 -15.95 2.95
CA SER A 432 -16.37 -16.64 2.58
C SER A 432 -17.13 -17.17 3.78
N ILE A 433 -18.42 -17.45 3.60
CA ILE A 433 -19.25 -18.20 4.54
C ILE A 433 -19.90 -19.34 3.75
N THR A 434 -19.63 -20.57 4.17
CA THR A 434 -20.30 -21.77 3.63
C THR A 434 -21.47 -22.12 4.53
N SER A 435 -22.68 -22.12 3.98
CA SER A 435 -23.90 -22.45 4.69
C SER A 435 -24.41 -23.83 4.26
N HIS A 436 -24.76 -24.67 5.22
CA HIS A 436 -25.30 -26.02 5.02
C HIS A 436 -26.68 -26.17 5.65
N TRP A 437 -27.55 -26.94 5.02
CA TRP A 437 -28.89 -27.26 5.53
C TRP A 437 -29.37 -28.61 4.96
N THR A 438 -30.50 -29.11 5.48
CA THR A 438 -31.18 -30.27 4.88
C THR A 438 -31.80 -29.90 3.53
N PRO A 439 -31.73 -30.74 2.49
CA PRO A 439 -32.27 -30.45 1.16
C PRO A 439 -33.69 -29.88 1.20
N LEU A 440 -33.90 -28.77 0.48
CA LEU A 440 -35.13 -27.98 0.57
C LEU A 440 -36.12 -28.37 -0.53
N SER A 441 -37.39 -28.51 -0.18
CA SER A 441 -38.47 -28.83 -1.14
C SER A 441 -38.89 -27.63 -2.01
N GLN A 442 -38.48 -26.43 -1.62
CA GLN A 442 -38.91 -25.15 -2.17
C GLN A 442 -37.74 -24.16 -2.20
N PRO A 443 -37.79 -23.07 -2.99
CA PRO A 443 -36.73 -22.09 -3.04
C PRO A 443 -36.66 -21.23 -1.77
N TYR A 444 -35.46 -20.80 -1.40
CA TYR A 444 -35.21 -19.86 -0.31
C TYR A 444 -34.31 -18.72 -0.75
N ILE A 445 -34.35 -17.62 -0.01
CA ILE A 445 -33.48 -16.45 -0.25
C ILE A 445 -32.57 -16.30 0.96
N LEU A 446 -31.27 -16.26 0.75
CA LEU A 446 -30.29 -15.94 1.77
C LEU A 446 -29.81 -14.51 1.53
N LYS A 447 -30.16 -13.58 2.41
CA LYS A 447 -29.62 -12.20 2.42
C LYS A 447 -28.47 -12.12 3.42
N TYR A 448 -27.39 -11.41 3.08
CA TYR A 448 -26.27 -11.18 3.99
C TYR A 448 -25.90 -9.70 4.03
N GLU A 449 -25.66 -9.20 5.24
CA GLU A 449 -25.33 -7.79 5.48
C GLU A 449 -24.19 -7.68 6.50
N GLY A 450 -23.12 -6.97 6.12
CA GLY A 450 -21.96 -6.73 6.97
C GLY A 450 -22.22 -5.61 7.99
N SER A 451 -21.79 -5.82 9.23
CA SER A 451 -21.84 -4.80 10.29
C SER A 451 -20.66 -3.81 10.19
N ASP A 452 -20.86 -2.57 10.64
CA ASP A 452 -19.79 -1.56 10.77
C ASP A 452 -18.84 -1.86 11.94
N LEU A 453 -19.26 -2.71 12.87
CA LEU A 453 -18.56 -2.95 14.12
C LEU A 453 -17.48 -4.03 13.93
N CYS A 454 -16.22 -3.62 14.05
CA CYS A 454 -15.09 -4.53 14.25
C CYS A 454 -15.09 -5.11 15.69
N SER A 455 -16.11 -5.90 16.03
CA SER A 455 -16.34 -6.55 17.34
C SER A 455 -16.55 -5.62 18.56
N LYS A 456 -17.18 -6.19 19.60
CA LYS A 456 -17.80 -5.55 20.78
C LYS A 456 -16.83 -4.96 21.81
N ASP A 457 -15.88 -4.12 21.42
CA ASP A 457 -15.17 -3.27 22.41
C ASP A 457 -16.05 -2.05 22.74
N THR A 458 -16.66 -2.11 23.93
CA THR A 458 -17.70 -1.25 24.53
C THR A 458 -17.27 0.20 24.80
N THR A 459 -16.49 0.83 23.92
CA THR A 459 -16.21 2.27 24.04
C THR A 459 -17.24 3.11 23.27
N PRO A 460 -18.03 4.00 23.92
CA PRO A 460 -19.16 4.69 23.29
C PRO A 460 -18.80 5.77 22.25
N ARG A 461 -17.54 5.87 21.81
CA ARG A 461 -17.01 7.03 21.05
C ARG A 461 -16.62 6.76 19.60
N LEU A 462 -16.83 5.55 19.08
CA LEU A 462 -16.41 5.15 17.72
C LEU A 462 -17.59 4.77 16.80
N SER A 463 -18.81 5.20 17.12
CA SER A 463 -20.06 4.77 16.44
C SER A 463 -20.25 5.23 14.99
N ASN A 464 -19.31 5.98 14.40
CA ASN A 464 -19.53 6.65 13.11
C ASN A 464 -18.46 6.31 12.04
N GLN A 465 -17.70 5.22 12.18
CA GLN A 465 -16.76 4.81 11.13
C GLN A 465 -17.42 3.81 10.17
N GLU A 466 -17.73 4.29 8.95
CA GLU A 466 -18.21 3.45 7.86
C GLU A 466 -17.10 2.49 7.41
N ARG A 467 -17.43 1.20 7.37
CA ARG A 467 -16.58 0.15 6.81
C ARG A 467 -17.05 -0.17 5.40
N LEU A 468 -16.12 -0.51 4.51
CA LEU A 468 -16.50 -1.22 3.27
C LEU A 468 -17.24 -2.50 3.68
N LYS A 469 -18.37 -2.81 3.05
CA LYS A 469 -19.19 -3.98 3.36
C LYS A 469 -19.47 -4.78 2.10
N SER A 470 -19.46 -6.10 2.22
CA SER A 470 -20.03 -6.98 1.20
C SER A 470 -21.49 -7.25 1.59
N ASN A 471 -22.42 -6.60 0.92
CA ASN A 471 -23.85 -6.86 1.14
C ASN A 471 -24.43 -7.52 -0.11
N GLY A 472 -25.40 -8.39 0.09
CA GLY A 472 -26.05 -9.02 -1.03
C GLY A 472 -27.04 -10.07 -0.59
N TRP A 473 -27.43 -10.90 -1.54
CA TRP A 473 -28.30 -12.01 -1.31
C TRP A 473 -28.09 -13.06 -2.41
N VAL A 474 -28.52 -14.29 -2.14
CA VAL A 474 -28.43 -15.42 -3.07
C VAL A 474 -29.74 -16.20 -3.01
N ILE A 475 -30.13 -16.78 -4.15
CA ILE A 475 -31.27 -17.69 -4.23
C ILE A 475 -30.78 -19.12 -4.12
N ILE A 476 -31.45 -19.87 -3.26
CA ILE A 476 -31.22 -21.28 -3.05
C ILE A 476 -32.30 -22.03 -3.82
N LYS A 477 -31.89 -22.82 -4.80
CA LYS A 477 -32.82 -23.62 -5.59
C LYS A 477 -33.29 -24.84 -4.80
N PRO A 478 -34.46 -25.42 -5.15
CA PRO A 478 -34.91 -26.66 -4.54
C PRO A 478 -33.86 -27.78 -4.70
N ASN A 479 -33.77 -28.64 -3.70
CA ASN A 479 -32.80 -29.74 -3.56
C ASN A 479 -31.32 -29.33 -3.38
N GLU A 480 -30.99 -28.04 -3.32
CA GLU A 480 -29.65 -27.60 -2.89
C GLU A 480 -29.53 -27.72 -1.37
N ASP A 481 -28.37 -28.13 -0.89
CA ASP A 481 -28.04 -28.37 0.53
C ASP A 481 -26.81 -27.58 1.01
N ILE A 482 -26.10 -26.93 0.09
CA ILE A 482 -24.90 -26.13 0.35
C ILE A 482 -24.91 -24.85 -0.48
N LEU A 483 -24.46 -23.75 0.13
CA LEU A 483 -24.18 -22.50 -0.55
C LEU A 483 -22.87 -21.88 -0.03
N VAL A 484 -22.08 -21.32 -0.94
CA VAL A 484 -20.87 -20.57 -0.60
C VAL A 484 -21.10 -19.10 -0.95
N ILE A 485 -21.04 -18.23 0.06
CA ILE A 485 -21.00 -16.77 -0.12
C ILE A 485 -19.53 -16.37 -0.16
N ASP A 486 -19.04 -15.91 -1.30
CA ASP A 486 -17.64 -15.53 -1.51
C ASP A 486 -17.42 -14.01 -1.44
N LYS A 487 -16.15 -13.58 -1.57
CA LYS A 487 -15.74 -12.17 -1.61
C LYS A 487 -16.21 -11.33 -0.41
N LEU A 488 -16.32 -11.97 0.76
CA LEU A 488 -16.61 -11.31 2.02
C LEU A 488 -15.35 -10.66 2.59
N ILE A 489 -15.55 -9.67 3.44
CA ILE A 489 -14.48 -8.91 4.06
C ILE A 489 -14.04 -9.64 5.34
N PRO A 490 -12.73 -9.92 5.50
CA PRO A 490 -12.22 -10.58 6.71
C PRO A 490 -12.54 -9.84 7.99
N PHE A 491 -12.64 -10.58 9.09
CA PHE A 491 -12.90 -10.02 10.42
C PHE A 491 -14.13 -9.11 10.50
N THR A 492 -15.21 -9.50 9.83
CA THR A 492 -16.47 -8.74 9.78
C THR A 492 -17.61 -9.62 10.27
N SER A 493 -18.49 -9.07 11.11
CA SER A 493 -19.71 -9.78 11.52
C SER A 493 -20.81 -9.56 10.49
N TYR A 494 -21.39 -10.64 10.00
CA TYR A 494 -22.45 -10.67 9.01
C TYR A 494 -23.77 -11.12 9.61
N ALA A 495 -24.84 -10.38 9.34
CA ALA A 495 -26.21 -10.81 9.55
C ALA A 495 -26.67 -11.60 8.32
N VAL A 496 -26.65 -12.92 8.43
CA VAL A 496 -27.11 -13.85 7.39
C VAL A 496 -28.58 -14.18 7.64
N LYS A 497 -29.47 -13.56 6.88
CA LYS A 497 -30.93 -13.72 6.96
C LYS A 497 -31.43 -14.72 5.94
N PHE A 498 -31.88 -15.88 6.41
CA PHE A 498 -32.58 -16.88 5.62
C PHE A 498 -34.06 -16.52 5.52
N ILE A 499 -34.62 -16.47 4.32
CA ILE A 499 -35.98 -16.02 4.05
C ILE A 499 -36.70 -17.09 3.25
N ASP A 500 -37.84 -17.54 3.78
CA ASP A 500 -38.82 -18.35 3.06
C ASP A 500 -39.80 -17.41 2.35
N PRO A 501 -39.75 -17.33 1.01
CA PRO A 501 -40.62 -16.46 0.25
C PRO A 501 -42.08 -16.94 0.18
N ILE A 502 -42.34 -18.21 0.46
CA ILE A 502 -43.67 -18.82 0.36
C ILE A 502 -44.43 -18.61 1.67
N TYR A 503 -43.86 -19.05 2.80
CA TYR A 503 -44.47 -18.85 4.12
C TYR A 503 -44.18 -17.47 4.74
N LYS A 504 -43.42 -16.60 4.04
CA LYS A 504 -43.02 -15.26 4.50
C LYS A 504 -42.29 -15.26 5.85
N MET A 505 -41.61 -16.36 6.15
CA MET A 505 -40.83 -16.52 7.38
C MET A 505 -39.37 -16.10 7.15
N ASN A 506 -38.69 -15.65 8.19
CA ASN A 506 -37.26 -15.42 8.11
C ASN A 506 -36.56 -15.67 9.44
N LYS A 507 -35.26 -15.97 9.37
CA LYS A 507 -34.38 -16.17 10.53
C LYS A 507 -33.01 -15.61 10.23
N THR A 508 -32.47 -14.85 11.18
CA THR A 508 -31.15 -14.22 11.05
C THR A 508 -30.13 -14.97 11.90
N TYR A 509 -29.01 -15.28 11.28
CA TYR A 509 -27.83 -15.87 11.90
C TYR A 509 -26.72 -14.83 11.90
N THR A 510 -26.05 -14.64 13.04
CA THR A 510 -24.86 -13.79 13.10
C THR A 510 -23.64 -14.68 12.90
N VAL A 511 -22.86 -14.41 11.85
CA VAL A 511 -21.67 -15.20 11.49
C VAL A 511 -20.52 -14.24 11.26
N SER A 512 -19.36 -14.48 11.87
CA SER A 512 -18.20 -13.61 11.69
C SER A 512 -17.15 -14.30 10.83
N THR A 513 -16.67 -13.61 9.79
CA THR A 513 -15.55 -14.09 8.97
C THR A 513 -14.27 -14.11 9.80
N LEU A 514 -13.37 -15.04 9.46
CA LEU A 514 -12.10 -15.20 10.15
C LEU A 514 -11.14 -14.04 9.82
N PRO A 515 -10.23 -13.69 10.74
CA PRO A 515 -9.20 -12.70 10.46
C PRO A 515 -8.20 -13.23 9.42
N THR A 516 -7.57 -12.32 8.68
CA THR A 516 -6.48 -12.69 7.76
C THR A 516 -5.27 -13.23 8.51
N ASP A 517 -4.50 -14.12 7.88
CA ASP A 517 -3.37 -14.78 8.54
C ASP A 517 -2.22 -13.85 8.91
N LYS A 518 -1.95 -12.85 8.07
CA LYS A 518 -0.89 -11.85 8.24
C LYS A 518 -1.49 -10.44 8.18
N PRO A 519 -1.11 -9.52 9.07
CA PRO A 519 -1.50 -8.11 8.97
C PRO A 519 -1.04 -7.48 7.66
N LYS A 520 -1.74 -6.46 7.18
CA LYS A 520 -1.26 -5.56 6.12
C LYS A 520 -0.55 -4.34 6.72
N MET A 521 0.37 -3.73 5.97
CA MET A 521 1.08 -2.53 6.45
C MET A 521 0.11 -1.37 6.75
N THR A 522 -0.97 -1.26 5.98
CA THR A 522 -2.04 -0.25 6.16
C THR A 522 -2.83 -0.40 7.46
N GLU A 523 -2.77 -1.57 8.11
CA GLU A 523 -3.44 -1.81 9.39
C GLU A 523 -2.65 -1.29 10.60
N ILE A 524 -1.35 -1.02 10.41
CA ILE A 524 -0.47 -0.63 11.51
C ILE A 524 -0.56 0.90 11.68
N PRO A 525 -1.06 1.40 12.82
CA PRO A 525 -1.15 2.83 13.05
C PRO A 525 0.25 3.43 13.20
N LYS A 526 0.40 4.71 12.90
CA LYS A 526 1.65 5.43 13.13
C LYS A 526 1.83 5.68 14.63
N PHE A 527 2.82 5.04 15.24
CA PHE A 527 3.11 5.17 16.67
C PHE A 527 3.61 6.57 16.97
N THR A 528 3.20 7.14 18.11
CA THR A 528 3.74 8.44 18.58
C THR A 528 4.82 8.16 19.61
N ILE A 529 5.99 8.75 19.41
CA ILE A 529 7.20 8.52 20.21
C ILE A 529 7.60 9.86 20.82
N GLN A 530 7.63 9.91 22.15
CA GLN A 530 7.99 11.09 22.93
C GLN A 530 9.22 10.76 23.78
N PRO A 531 10.44 11.09 23.30
CA PRO A 531 11.66 10.88 24.07
C PRO A 531 11.82 11.94 25.17
N SER A 532 12.47 11.53 26.24
CA SER A 532 12.97 12.34 27.35
C SER A 532 14.47 12.09 27.50
N SER A 533 15.11 12.61 28.56
CA SER A 533 16.55 12.46 28.76
C SER A 533 16.98 11.03 29.07
N THR A 534 16.16 10.24 29.77
CA THR A 534 16.48 8.86 30.19
C THR A 534 15.34 7.87 29.96
N GLU A 535 14.25 8.33 29.35
CA GLU A 535 13.08 7.51 29.05
C GLU A 535 12.49 7.85 27.68
N VAL A 536 11.68 6.95 27.13
CA VAL A 536 10.84 7.23 25.97
C VAL A 536 9.44 6.67 26.20
N SER A 537 8.43 7.50 25.93
CA SER A 537 7.02 7.11 25.97
C SER A 537 6.53 6.83 24.55
N VAL A 538 5.95 5.64 24.36
CA VAL A 538 5.37 5.18 23.09
C VAL A 538 3.87 5.02 23.27
N SER A 539 3.07 5.80 22.54
CA SER A 539 1.61 5.73 22.59
C SER A 539 1.03 5.14 21.31
N ILE A 540 0.06 4.24 21.48
CA ILE A 540 -0.60 3.49 20.41
C ILE A 540 -1.94 4.15 20.07
N PRO A 541 -2.11 4.68 18.85
CA PRO A 541 -3.38 5.27 18.43
C PRO A 541 -4.52 4.26 18.41
N ALA A 542 -5.76 4.76 18.44
CA ALA A 542 -6.94 3.94 18.18
C ALA A 542 -6.91 3.39 16.75
N ARG A 543 -7.39 2.15 16.58
CA ARG A 543 -7.47 1.47 15.29
C ARG A 543 -8.60 2.08 14.45
N LEU A 544 -8.38 2.17 13.15
CA LEU A 544 -9.40 2.57 12.18
C LEU A 544 -10.17 1.33 11.72
N CYS A 545 -11.50 1.36 11.81
CA CYS A 545 -12.36 0.23 11.44
C CYS A 545 -12.36 -0.07 9.94
N ASN A 546 -12.14 0.93 9.07
CA ASN A 546 -12.18 0.75 7.61
C ASN A 546 -11.03 -0.10 7.05
N VAL A 547 -9.91 -0.24 7.76
CA VAL A 547 -8.73 -1.00 7.30
C VAL A 547 -8.42 -2.23 8.13
N SER A 548 -9.15 -2.49 9.23
CA SER A 548 -8.86 -3.60 10.15
C SER A 548 -9.35 -4.96 9.61
N PHE A 549 -8.46 -5.93 9.42
CA PHE A 549 -8.76 -7.28 8.91
C PHE A 549 -8.46 -8.39 9.93
N GLY A 550 -8.39 -8.04 11.21
CA GLY A 550 -8.16 -8.96 12.32
C GLY A 550 -7.69 -8.26 13.60
N PRO A 551 -7.59 -8.99 14.72
CA PRO A 551 -6.89 -8.50 15.90
C PRO A 551 -5.41 -8.23 15.58
N LEU A 552 -4.81 -7.29 16.28
CA LEU A 552 -3.38 -6.99 16.19
C LEU A 552 -2.78 -7.06 17.58
N ILE A 553 -1.66 -7.78 17.66
CA ILE A 553 -0.78 -7.82 18.80
C ILE A 553 0.55 -7.24 18.36
N TYR A 554 1.13 -6.40 19.21
CA TYR A 554 2.40 -5.74 18.95
C TYR A 554 3.48 -6.28 19.89
N GLY A 555 4.68 -6.50 19.36
CA GLY A 555 5.92 -6.66 20.13
C GLY A 555 6.81 -5.45 19.87
N ILE A 556 7.22 -4.75 20.91
CA ILE A 556 7.97 -3.50 20.79
C ILE A 556 9.29 -3.62 21.54
N GLU A 557 10.42 -3.44 20.84
CA GLU A 557 11.76 -3.55 21.42
C GLU A 557 12.65 -2.37 20.98
N ILE A 558 13.60 -1.97 21.82
CA ILE A 558 14.66 -1.03 21.46
C ILE A 558 15.90 -1.84 21.10
N ILE A 559 16.35 -1.72 19.85
CA ILE A 559 17.48 -2.48 19.32
C ILE A 559 18.75 -2.10 20.08
N GLY A 560 19.49 -3.09 20.59
CA GLY A 560 20.82 -2.91 21.18
C GLY A 560 20.89 -2.69 22.69
N GLN A 561 19.75 -2.63 23.42
CA GLN A 561 19.77 -2.56 24.89
C GLN A 561 18.96 -3.66 25.56
N ILE A 562 17.64 -3.72 25.34
CA ILE A 562 16.76 -4.63 26.09
C ILE A 562 15.64 -5.14 25.17
N ARG A 563 15.54 -6.47 25.05
CA ARG A 563 14.42 -7.15 24.40
C ARG A 563 13.27 -7.33 25.39
N ARG A 564 12.35 -6.36 25.48
CA ARG A 564 11.07 -6.55 26.17
C ARG A 564 10.01 -6.94 25.14
N GLN A 565 9.55 -8.19 25.13
CA GLN A 565 8.29 -8.51 24.48
C GLN A 565 7.17 -8.06 25.43
N ILE A 566 6.53 -6.93 25.12
CA ILE A 566 5.36 -6.47 25.86
C ILE A 566 4.14 -6.89 25.05
N GLU A 567 3.37 -7.84 25.60
CA GLU A 567 2.04 -8.20 25.11
C GLU A 567 1.06 -7.14 25.62
N ILE A 568 0.41 -6.41 24.72
CA ILE A 568 -0.20 -5.13 25.10
C ILE A 568 -1.65 -5.27 25.55
N GLU A 569 -1.90 -5.03 26.83
CA GLU A 569 -3.17 -4.52 27.39
C GLU A 569 -3.20 -2.97 27.53
N HIS A 570 -2.06 -2.27 27.37
CA HIS A 570 -1.89 -0.84 27.71
C HIS A 570 -1.62 0.06 26.48
N ARG A 571 -2.37 1.15 26.28
CA ARG A 571 -2.16 2.07 25.14
C ARG A 571 -0.87 2.90 25.19
N ASN A 572 -0.22 2.99 26.35
CA ASN A 572 0.99 3.78 26.55
C ASN A 572 2.07 2.91 27.21
N ILE A 573 3.24 2.86 26.59
CA ILE A 573 4.40 2.09 27.06
C ILE A 573 5.53 3.05 27.35
N LYS A 574 6.23 2.84 28.47
CA LYS A 574 7.45 3.57 28.82
C LYS A 574 8.65 2.64 28.84
N PHE A 575 9.75 3.09 28.23
CA PHE A 575 11.07 2.48 28.35
C PHE A 575 11.96 3.41 29.15
N GLU A 576 12.55 2.91 30.24
CA GLU A 576 13.39 3.66 31.17
C GLU A 576 14.85 3.22 31.07
N ASN A 577 15.77 3.95 31.72
CA ASN A 577 17.22 3.70 31.76
C ASN A 577 17.94 3.85 30.42
N LEU A 578 17.47 4.74 29.55
CA LEU A 578 18.18 5.12 28.32
C LEU A 578 19.31 6.10 28.62
N GLU A 579 20.36 6.07 27.80
CA GLU A 579 21.44 7.05 27.87
C GLU A 579 20.99 8.39 27.26
N PRO A 580 21.27 9.54 27.91
CA PRO A 580 20.92 10.84 27.36
C PRO A 580 21.72 11.20 26.12
N PHE A 581 21.07 11.91 25.20
CA PHE A 581 21.65 12.36 23.94
C PHE A 581 22.21 11.22 23.05
N THR A 582 21.52 10.08 23.04
CA THR A 582 21.89 8.87 22.31
C THR A 582 20.82 8.50 21.29
N ASN A 583 21.24 8.04 20.11
CA ASN A 583 20.35 7.57 19.04
C ASN A 583 19.90 6.14 19.30
N TYR A 584 18.60 5.92 19.25
CA TYR A 584 17.97 4.61 19.42
C TYR A 584 17.05 4.27 18.25
N THR A 585 16.84 2.97 18.04
CA THR A 585 15.91 2.44 17.05
C THR A 585 14.88 1.55 17.74
N LEU A 586 13.61 1.95 17.63
CA LEU A 586 12.45 1.20 18.08
C LEU A 586 12.00 0.25 16.96
N SER A 587 11.92 -1.04 17.27
CA SER A 587 11.39 -2.09 16.40
C SER A 587 9.98 -2.44 16.89
N VAL A 588 8.98 -2.24 16.02
CA VAL A 588 7.57 -2.57 16.27
C VAL A 588 7.18 -3.74 15.37
N GLN A 589 6.93 -4.89 15.95
CA GLN A 589 6.48 -6.11 15.29
C GLN A 589 4.98 -6.25 15.47
N ALA A 590 4.21 -6.45 14.41
CA ALA A 590 2.77 -6.64 14.44
C ALA A 590 2.41 -8.04 13.90
N ALA A 591 1.58 -8.77 14.64
CA ALA A 591 1.06 -10.09 14.25
C ALA A 591 -0.39 -10.28 14.73
N ARG A 592 -1.04 -11.36 14.27
CA ARG A 592 -2.42 -11.68 14.67
C ARG A 592 -2.53 -12.41 16.01
N THR A 593 -1.48 -13.14 16.39
CA THR A 593 -1.40 -13.94 17.62
C THR A 593 0.02 -13.93 18.17
N ASN A 594 0.19 -14.23 19.46
CA ASN A 594 1.52 -14.30 20.08
C ASN A 594 2.43 -15.34 19.41
N LYS A 595 1.87 -16.50 19.05
CA LYS A 595 2.62 -17.55 18.33
C LYS A 595 3.19 -17.02 17.02
N LYS A 596 2.41 -16.22 16.27
CA LYS A 596 2.83 -15.63 14.99
C LYS A 596 3.77 -14.43 15.14
N LEU A 597 3.90 -13.83 16.32
CA LEU A 597 4.85 -12.74 16.57
C LEU A 597 6.31 -13.22 16.48
N ASN A 598 6.55 -14.50 16.78
CA ASN A 598 7.86 -15.14 16.67
C ASN A 598 8.13 -15.72 15.25
N ASP A 599 7.13 -15.78 14.39
CA ASP A 599 7.26 -16.25 13.01
C ASP A 599 7.51 -15.07 12.06
N SER A 600 8.70 -15.04 11.45
CA SER A 600 9.10 -13.99 10.53
C SER A 600 8.20 -13.87 9.29
N THR A 601 7.54 -14.95 8.87
CA THR A 601 6.69 -14.97 7.67
C THR A 601 5.31 -14.37 7.95
N ALA A 602 4.81 -14.52 9.18
CA ALA A 602 3.47 -14.14 9.61
C ALA A 602 3.37 -12.76 10.31
N ARG A 603 4.50 -12.05 10.48
CA ARG A 603 4.59 -10.73 11.11
C ARG A 603 5.01 -9.61 10.15
N ILE A 604 4.74 -8.37 10.54
CA ILE A 604 5.30 -7.16 9.91
C ILE A 604 6.14 -6.43 10.93
N THR A 605 7.32 -5.93 10.53
CA THR A 605 8.19 -5.12 11.38
C THR A 605 8.30 -3.71 10.82
N THR A 606 8.16 -2.71 11.69
CA THR A 606 8.35 -1.28 11.38
C THR A 606 9.42 -0.70 12.31
N TYR A 607 10.25 0.20 11.79
CA TYR A 607 11.34 0.82 12.55
C TYR A 607 11.11 2.32 12.73
N TYR A 608 11.40 2.82 13.93
CA TYR A 608 11.34 4.24 14.25
C TYR A 608 12.64 4.67 14.92
N ASN A 609 13.30 5.69 14.35
CA ASN A 609 14.51 6.26 14.92
C ASN A 609 14.17 7.46 15.79
N PHE A 610 14.78 7.55 16.97
CA PHE A 610 14.64 8.69 17.87
C PHE A 610 15.94 8.95 18.63
N THR A 611 16.09 10.17 19.13
CA THR A 611 17.23 10.58 19.96
C THR A 611 16.69 11.02 21.32
N THR A 612 17.30 10.55 22.41
CA THR A 612 16.97 11.02 23.76
C THR A 612 17.40 12.47 23.95
N GLU A 613 16.69 13.20 24.82
CA GLU A 613 17.02 14.60 25.09
C GLU A 613 18.36 14.73 25.84
N PRO A 614 19.07 15.88 25.72
CA PRO A 614 20.26 16.15 26.53
C PRO A 614 19.94 16.14 28.02
N ALA A 615 20.82 15.54 28.83
CA ALA A 615 20.77 15.63 30.29
C ALA A 615 21.81 16.63 30.82
N VAL A 616 21.72 16.91 32.12
CA VAL A 616 22.70 17.71 32.85
C VAL A 616 24.12 17.13 32.65
N ALA A 617 25.08 18.02 32.38
CA ALA A 617 26.44 17.63 32.04
C ALA A 617 27.14 16.88 33.18
N ALA A 618 28.02 15.95 32.84
CA ALA A 618 28.89 15.28 33.80
C ALA A 618 29.98 16.24 34.34
N GLN A 619 30.62 15.86 35.45
CA GLN A 619 31.77 16.60 36.01
C GLN A 619 32.94 16.60 35.01
N MET A 620 33.64 17.74 34.90
CA MET A 620 34.80 17.87 34.01
C MET A 620 35.98 16.97 34.40
N GLU A 621 36.78 16.59 33.40
CA GLU A 621 37.99 15.81 33.57
C GLU A 621 39.24 16.73 33.56
N PHE A 622 40.30 16.36 34.26
CA PHE A 622 41.61 17.04 34.24
C PHE A 622 41.58 18.57 34.44
N VAL A 623 40.88 19.03 35.49
CA VAL A 623 40.87 20.46 35.83
C VAL A 623 42.15 20.83 36.60
N GLU A 624 42.94 21.72 36.03
CA GLU A 624 44.20 22.20 36.59
C GLU A 624 44.23 23.73 36.62
N LEU A 625 44.73 24.28 37.72
CA LEU A 625 45.11 25.69 37.83
C LEU A 625 46.54 25.82 37.28
N TYR A 626 46.71 26.46 36.12
CA TYR A 626 48.01 26.61 35.46
C TYR A 626 48.59 28.02 35.63
N GLU A 627 47.82 28.98 36.10
CA GLU A 627 48.32 30.34 36.32
C GLU A 627 47.49 31.01 37.40
N ILE A 628 48.16 31.53 38.43
CA ILE A 628 47.54 32.40 39.42
C ILE A 628 48.43 33.62 39.64
N GLY A 629 47.78 34.77 39.69
CA GLY A 629 48.42 36.05 40.03
C GLY A 629 47.70 36.71 41.21
N GLN A 630 48.08 37.95 41.49
CA GLN A 630 47.50 38.70 42.61
C GLN A 630 45.99 38.95 42.47
N THR A 631 45.45 39.03 41.24
CA THR A 631 44.05 39.42 41.00
C THR A 631 43.30 38.52 40.03
N PHE A 632 43.88 37.38 39.64
CA PHE A 632 43.25 36.48 38.68
C PHE A 632 43.74 35.04 38.83
N ALA A 633 42.97 34.10 38.28
CA ALA A 633 43.32 32.68 38.20
C ALA A 633 42.85 32.11 36.85
N SER A 634 43.71 31.34 36.19
CA SER A 634 43.44 30.68 34.90
C SER A 634 43.47 29.17 35.04
N PHE A 635 42.44 28.52 34.51
CA PHE A 635 42.25 27.07 34.56
C PHE A 635 42.27 26.48 33.16
N ARG A 636 42.78 25.25 33.06
CA ARG A 636 42.63 24.40 31.88
C ARG A 636 41.92 23.11 32.28
N TYR A 637 41.07 22.60 31.40
CA TYR A 637 40.26 21.41 31.66
C TYR A 637 39.94 20.63 30.39
N LYS A 638 39.54 19.37 30.54
CA LYS A 638 38.99 18.54 29.47
C LYS A 638 37.49 18.35 29.65
N LEU A 639 36.78 18.27 28.53
CA LEU A 639 35.37 17.88 28.55
C LEU A 639 35.25 16.41 28.98
N PRO A 640 34.18 16.04 29.70
CA PRO A 640 33.95 14.65 30.09
C PRO A 640 33.81 13.75 28.85
N LYS A 641 34.27 12.49 28.95
CA LYS A 641 34.12 11.49 27.87
C LYS A 641 32.68 11.31 27.40
N GLN A 642 31.72 11.41 28.33
CA GLN A 642 30.29 11.38 28.06
C GLN A 642 29.64 12.66 28.58
N PRO A 643 29.55 13.73 27.77
CA PRO A 643 28.98 14.99 28.20
C PRO A 643 27.47 14.92 28.43
N ARG A 644 26.77 13.87 27.99
CA ARG A 644 25.30 13.72 28.08
C ARG A 644 24.53 14.81 27.32
N GLY A 645 25.17 15.41 26.31
CA GLY A 645 24.67 16.54 25.55
C GLY A 645 25.80 17.27 24.82
N LYS A 646 25.52 18.43 24.22
CA LYS A 646 26.54 19.29 23.60
C LYS A 646 26.97 20.39 24.58
N PRO A 647 28.19 20.37 25.15
CA PRO A 647 28.66 21.40 26.08
C PRO A 647 28.73 22.78 25.40
N ILE A 648 28.23 23.82 26.04
CA ILE A 648 28.18 25.19 25.47
C ILE A 648 28.82 26.26 26.37
N SER A 649 28.67 26.13 27.68
CA SER A 649 29.14 27.13 28.64
C SER A 649 29.81 26.50 29.85
N VAL A 650 30.80 27.19 30.40
CA VAL A 650 31.50 26.88 31.65
C VAL A 650 31.20 27.96 32.68
N GLN A 651 30.94 27.54 33.91
CA GLN A 651 30.74 28.39 35.08
C GLN A 651 31.94 28.26 36.00
N ILE A 652 32.46 29.39 36.47
CA ILE A 652 33.44 29.46 37.56
C ILE A 652 32.83 30.28 38.69
N MET A 653 32.84 29.73 39.91
CA MET A 653 32.58 30.47 41.13
C MET A 653 33.88 30.56 41.94
N ALA A 654 34.28 31.77 42.34
CA ALA A 654 35.42 31.99 43.23
C ALA A 654 34.91 32.50 44.58
N CYS A 655 35.00 31.66 45.61
CA CYS A 655 34.56 31.99 46.96
C CYS A 655 35.74 32.30 47.87
N ALA A 656 35.84 33.55 48.34
CA ALA A 656 36.79 33.89 49.39
C ALA A 656 36.38 33.21 50.72
N THR A 657 37.36 32.83 51.55
CA THR A 657 37.17 32.01 52.78
C THR A 657 36.09 32.54 53.75
N TYR A 658 35.75 33.83 53.71
CA TYR A 658 34.83 34.49 54.63
C TYR A 658 33.49 34.93 54.00
N VAL A 659 33.25 34.63 52.72
CA VAL A 659 32.05 35.06 51.98
C VAL A 659 31.13 33.86 51.73
N LYS A 660 29.85 33.97 52.12
CA LYS A 660 28.85 32.89 51.97
C LYS A 660 28.25 32.80 50.55
N GLU A 661 28.14 33.91 49.83
CA GLU A 661 27.56 33.96 48.49
C GLU A 661 28.55 34.56 47.49
N CYS A 662 28.85 33.80 46.43
CA CYS A 662 29.86 34.15 45.45
C CYS A 662 29.22 34.19 44.07
N PRO A 663 29.23 35.32 43.36
CA PRO A 663 28.59 35.40 42.06
C PRO A 663 29.29 34.49 41.03
N PRO A 664 28.56 33.68 40.27
CA PRO A 664 29.15 32.85 39.22
C PRO A 664 29.54 33.68 37.99
N LYS A 665 30.73 33.44 37.44
CA LYS A 665 31.13 33.91 36.10
C LYS A 665 30.84 32.82 35.09
N VAL A 666 29.90 33.05 34.18
CA VAL A 666 29.57 32.12 33.08
C VAL A 666 30.21 32.61 31.80
N THR A 667 30.89 31.72 31.08
CA THR A 667 31.56 32.01 29.81
C THR A 667 31.34 30.88 28.81
N THR A 668 31.50 31.17 27.53
CA THR A 668 31.47 30.16 26.47
C THR A 668 32.72 29.29 26.52
N ILE A 669 32.56 27.99 26.28
CA ILE A 669 33.67 27.04 26.27
C ILE A 669 34.63 27.42 25.14
N THR A 670 35.89 27.70 25.49
CA THR A 670 36.91 28.18 24.56
C THR A 670 38.14 27.28 24.63
N GLN A 671 38.66 26.87 23.47
CA GLN A 671 39.86 26.04 23.39
C GLN A 671 41.10 26.85 23.82
N CYS A 672 42.02 26.22 24.55
CA CYS A 672 43.25 26.88 24.98
C CYS A 672 44.14 27.23 23.78
N LYS A 673 44.77 28.42 23.82
CA LYS A 673 45.76 28.85 22.80
C LYS A 673 47.04 27.99 22.84
N LEU A 674 47.53 27.68 24.05
CA LEU A 674 48.79 26.96 24.26
C LEU A 674 48.63 25.44 24.14
N TRP A 675 47.54 24.89 24.70
CA TRP A 675 47.31 23.43 24.78
C TRP A 675 46.07 23.04 23.99
N LYS A 676 46.25 22.65 22.73
CA LYS A 676 45.13 22.35 21.81
C LYS A 676 44.17 21.27 22.35
N ASP A 677 44.63 20.36 23.21
CA ASP A 677 43.79 19.30 23.78
C ASP A 677 42.95 19.73 24.99
N PHE A 678 43.02 21.00 25.40
CA PHE A 678 42.36 21.54 26.58
C PHE A 678 41.49 22.75 26.26
N TYR A 679 40.54 23.01 27.15
CA TYR A 679 39.71 24.20 27.19
C TYR A 679 40.16 25.09 28.35
N CYS A 680 40.14 26.41 28.14
CA CYS A 680 40.71 27.38 29.06
C CYS A 680 39.65 28.37 29.52
N VAL A 681 39.75 28.75 30.79
CA VAL A 681 38.87 29.76 31.37
C VAL A 681 39.61 30.54 32.46
N THR A 682 39.39 31.86 32.48
CA THR A 682 40.07 32.78 33.42
C THR A 682 39.05 33.58 34.21
N ILE A 683 39.28 33.71 35.51
CA ILE A 683 38.55 34.60 36.40
C ILE A 683 39.49 35.71 36.86
N ASP A 684 39.02 36.96 36.75
CA ASP A 684 39.76 38.18 37.04
C ASP A 684 39.06 38.94 38.18
N ASN A 685 39.61 40.08 38.60
CA ASN A 685 39.10 40.93 39.68
C ASN A 685 39.04 40.24 41.05
N LEU A 686 39.96 39.30 41.31
CA LEU A 686 40.15 38.72 42.63
C LEU A 686 40.90 39.70 43.53
N VAL A 687 40.64 39.63 44.84
CA VAL A 687 41.35 40.41 45.85
C VAL A 687 42.70 39.75 46.13
N LYS A 688 43.74 40.57 46.32
CA LYS A 688 45.12 40.13 46.55
C LYS A 688 45.26 39.39 47.88
N GLN A 689 46.14 38.37 47.91
CA GLN A 689 46.55 37.63 49.11
C GLN A 689 45.42 36.90 49.87
N LEU A 690 44.27 36.65 49.23
CA LEU A 690 43.16 35.90 49.82
C LEU A 690 43.09 34.46 49.31
N TYR A 691 42.61 33.56 50.18
CA TYR A 691 42.29 32.19 49.81
C TYR A 691 40.92 32.13 49.13
N TYR A 692 40.90 31.53 47.95
CA TYR A 692 39.69 31.29 47.16
C TYR A 692 39.45 29.80 46.96
N THR A 693 38.19 29.40 47.13
CA THR A 693 37.65 28.11 46.69
C THR A 693 37.02 28.31 45.32
N PHE A 694 37.67 27.80 44.28
CA PHE A 694 37.21 27.84 42.90
C PHE A 694 36.38 26.59 42.59
N LYS A 695 35.15 26.79 42.11
CA LYS A 695 34.26 25.73 41.66
C LYS A 695 34.01 25.88 40.17
N LEU A 696 34.32 24.86 39.40
CA LEU A 696 34.12 24.85 37.95
C LEU A 696 33.08 23.80 37.56
N SER A 697 32.11 24.18 36.72
CA SER A 697 31.09 23.28 36.16
C SER A 697 30.78 23.64 34.69
N ILE A 698 30.25 22.69 33.91
CA ILE A 698 29.81 22.93 32.52
C ILE A 698 28.32 22.71 32.35
N ARG A 699 27.74 23.30 31.31
CA ARG A 699 26.34 23.15 30.95
C ARG A 699 26.20 22.73 29.49
N ASN A 700 25.26 21.82 29.24
CA ASN A 700 24.90 21.37 27.91
C ASN A 700 23.86 22.29 27.27
N ASN A 701 23.84 22.35 25.95
CA ASN A 701 22.78 23.02 25.20
C ASN A 701 21.40 22.43 25.55
N ASN A 702 20.38 23.28 25.65
CA ASN A 702 19.01 22.92 26.05
C ASN A 702 18.86 22.30 27.45
N THR A 703 19.80 22.55 28.36
CA THR A 703 19.66 22.20 29.79
C THR A 703 19.63 23.45 30.66
N ASN A 704 18.81 23.43 31.72
CA ASN A 704 18.61 24.59 32.60
C ASN A 704 19.62 24.68 33.76
N SER A 705 20.46 23.67 33.96
CA SER A 705 21.38 23.57 35.09
C SER A 705 22.81 23.19 34.66
N PHE A 706 23.78 23.58 35.49
CA PHE A 706 25.18 23.16 35.35
C PHE A 706 25.39 21.77 35.97
N GLY A 707 26.39 21.07 35.46
CA GLY A 707 26.81 19.75 35.90
C GLY A 707 27.60 19.71 37.21
N GLY A 708 28.22 18.57 37.48
CA GLY A 708 29.04 18.38 38.68
C GLY A 708 30.22 19.37 38.76
N GLU A 709 30.43 19.94 39.96
CA GLU A 709 31.48 20.92 40.22
C GLU A 709 32.83 20.25 40.49
N LYS A 710 33.93 20.82 39.99
CA LYS A 710 35.30 20.50 40.44
C LYS A 710 35.84 21.64 41.29
N VAL A 711 36.41 21.30 42.45
CA VAL A 711 36.85 22.26 43.47
C VAL A 711 38.37 22.34 43.53
N ILE A 712 38.92 23.56 43.49
CA ILE A 712 40.35 23.86 43.68
C ILE A 712 40.47 25.01 44.69
N ILE A 713 41.35 24.88 45.68
CA ILE A 713 41.59 25.93 46.69
C ILE A 713 42.99 26.51 46.49
N LYS A 714 43.08 27.84 46.36
CA LYS A 714 44.39 28.51 46.20
C LYS A 714 44.35 29.96 46.69
N GLN A 715 45.51 30.47 47.09
CA GLN A 715 45.70 31.88 47.47
C GLN A 715 46.12 32.71 46.25
N THR A 716 45.56 33.91 46.10
CA THR A 716 45.87 34.88 45.02
C THR A 716 47.18 35.61 45.27
N VAL A 717 48.28 34.90 45.06
CA VAL A 717 49.65 35.40 45.15
C VAL A 717 50.40 35.03 43.89
N ASP A 718 51.37 35.86 43.50
CA ASP A 718 52.28 35.49 42.41
C ASP A 718 53.06 34.25 42.81
N GLN A 719 53.13 33.27 41.91
CA GLN A 719 53.91 32.05 42.13
C GLN A 719 55.18 32.09 41.29
N GLU A 720 56.11 31.20 41.62
CA GLU A 720 57.29 30.98 40.80
C GLU A 720 56.86 30.54 39.38
N PRO A 721 57.37 31.19 38.32
CA PRO A 721 57.14 30.76 36.95
C PRO A 721 57.69 29.35 36.65
N GLY A 722 57.06 28.66 35.71
CA GLY A 722 57.49 27.32 35.28
C GLY A 722 58.80 27.31 34.49
N ILE A 723 59.44 26.14 34.39
CA ILE A 723 60.71 25.95 33.67
C ILE A 723 60.45 25.88 32.16
N PRO A 724 61.15 26.68 31.33
CA PRO A 724 61.10 26.54 29.88
C PRO A 724 61.50 25.12 29.43
N THR A 725 60.91 24.61 28.37
CA THR A 725 61.20 23.26 27.84
C THR A 725 61.73 23.32 26.42
N ASN A 726 62.31 22.22 25.93
CA ASN A 726 62.84 22.09 24.56
C ASN A 726 63.77 23.24 24.13
N LEU A 727 64.68 23.64 25.02
CA LEU A 727 65.70 24.61 24.69
C LEU A 727 66.64 24.02 23.62
N SER A 728 66.80 24.72 22.51
CA SER A 728 67.64 24.33 21.39
C SER A 728 68.32 25.55 20.76
N TYR A 729 69.40 25.31 20.01
CA TYR A 729 70.14 26.35 19.29
C TYR A 729 70.51 25.90 17.89
N THR A 730 70.70 26.87 17.01
CA THR A 730 71.28 26.70 15.67
C THR A 730 72.33 27.78 15.44
N VAL A 731 73.47 27.39 14.88
CA VAL A 731 74.56 28.31 14.53
C VAL A 731 74.32 28.79 13.10
N ILE A 732 74.27 30.11 12.90
CA ILE A 732 74.01 30.74 11.60
C ILE A 732 74.96 31.93 11.38
N ASN A 733 75.22 32.27 10.11
CA ASN A 733 75.99 33.46 9.70
C ASN A 733 77.38 33.60 10.37
N CYS A 734 78.25 32.60 10.18
CA CYS A 734 79.63 32.65 10.66
C CYS A 734 80.54 33.53 9.77
N SER A 735 81.42 34.32 10.40
CA SER A 735 82.38 35.19 9.73
C SER A 735 83.81 34.78 10.10
N ASN A 736 84.60 34.41 9.08
CA ASN A 736 86.03 34.11 9.24
C ASN A 736 86.86 35.37 9.56
N ILE A 737 86.35 36.57 9.28
CA ILE A 737 87.07 37.83 9.47
C ILE A 737 86.98 38.29 10.94
N SER A 738 85.82 38.10 11.56
CA SER A 738 85.57 38.53 12.94
C SER A 738 85.61 37.39 13.95
N GLU A 739 85.87 36.17 13.49
CA GLU A 739 85.91 34.94 14.29
C GLU A 739 84.63 34.62 15.08
N THR A 740 83.47 35.10 14.60
CA THR A 740 82.17 35.02 15.30
C THR A 740 81.05 34.44 14.44
N CYS A 741 80.08 33.78 15.07
CA CYS A 741 78.81 33.29 14.50
C CYS A 741 77.60 33.85 15.27
N ASN A 742 76.41 33.83 14.68
CA ASN A 742 75.16 34.13 15.41
C ASN A 742 74.50 32.85 15.91
N LEU A 743 73.93 32.89 17.11
CA LEU A 743 73.15 31.79 17.68
C LEU A 743 71.67 32.14 17.63
N ASN A 744 70.90 31.37 16.87
CA ASN A 744 69.44 31.42 16.93
C ASN A 744 68.96 30.36 17.91
N ILE A 745 68.39 30.80 19.02
CA ILE A 745 67.92 29.95 20.12
C ILE A 745 66.40 29.88 20.12
N SER A 746 65.86 28.72 20.50
CA SER A 746 64.42 28.54 20.61
C SER A 746 64.04 27.67 21.80
N TRP A 747 62.89 27.94 22.40
CA TRP A 747 62.35 27.19 23.53
C TRP A 747 60.82 27.17 23.50
N THR A 748 60.23 26.17 24.13
CA THR A 748 58.78 26.05 24.29
C THR A 748 58.30 26.60 25.62
N HIS A 749 57.06 27.10 25.63
CA HIS A 749 56.41 27.59 26.84
C HIS A 749 56.36 26.50 27.93
N PRO A 750 56.57 26.83 29.22
CA PRO A 750 56.49 25.86 30.31
C PRO A 750 55.15 25.12 30.33
N TYR A 751 55.18 23.78 30.33
CA TYR A 751 53.94 22.99 30.43
C TYR A 751 53.26 23.12 31.81
N ASN A 752 54.09 23.14 32.87
CA ASN A 752 53.70 23.38 34.25
C ASN A 752 53.98 24.84 34.60
N GLN A 753 53.21 25.74 33.99
CA GLN A 753 53.13 27.10 34.48
C GLN A 753 52.39 27.06 35.83
N THR A 754 52.93 27.76 36.84
CA THR A 754 52.30 27.92 38.16
C THR A 754 52.10 29.40 38.47
N GLY A 755 53.05 30.24 38.04
CA GLY A 755 52.99 31.69 38.12
C GLY A 755 52.85 32.37 36.76
N VAL A 756 52.48 33.64 36.80
CA VAL A 756 52.47 34.54 35.63
C VAL A 756 53.89 34.65 35.07
N ILE A 757 54.06 34.66 33.75
CA ILE A 757 55.36 34.90 33.09
C ILE A 757 55.31 36.28 32.43
N LYS A 758 56.25 37.15 32.78
CA LYS A 758 56.35 38.50 32.18
C LYS A 758 57.55 38.66 31.26
N LEU A 759 58.62 37.91 31.50
CA LEU A 759 59.79 37.91 30.63
C LEU A 759 60.56 36.58 30.76
N PHE A 760 61.41 36.32 29.78
CA PHE A 760 62.46 35.31 29.86
C PHE A 760 63.82 36.00 29.96
N GLU A 761 64.63 35.59 30.94
CA GLU A 761 66.03 36.01 31.04
C GLU A 761 66.90 34.95 30.37
N ILE A 762 67.73 35.39 29.41
CA ILE A 762 68.59 34.55 28.58
C ILE A 762 70.03 34.83 28.98
N PHE A 763 70.79 33.78 29.27
CA PHE A 763 72.19 33.85 29.69
C PHE A 763 73.04 32.97 28.77
N LEU A 764 74.15 33.51 28.29
CA LEU A 764 75.21 32.74 27.64
C LEU A 764 76.48 32.89 28.48
N LEU A 765 76.71 31.92 29.37
CA LEU A 765 77.85 31.92 30.27
C LEU A 765 79.10 31.43 29.51
N ASP A 766 80.28 31.87 29.97
CA ASP A 766 81.60 31.64 29.35
C ASP A 766 81.88 32.47 28.07
N SER A 767 81.08 33.52 27.83
CA SER A 767 81.42 34.61 26.91
C SER A 767 82.11 35.76 27.67
N GLU A 768 83.16 36.34 27.09
CA GLU A 768 83.81 37.57 27.57
C GLU A 768 83.45 38.69 26.59
N PRO A 769 82.56 39.65 26.94
CA PRO A 769 81.77 39.74 28.18
C PRO A 769 80.54 38.83 28.20
N SER A 770 80.10 38.44 29.41
CA SER A 770 78.92 37.56 29.59
C SER A 770 77.64 38.18 29.03
N PHE A 771 76.96 37.45 28.14
CA PHE A 771 75.72 37.92 27.51
C PHE A 771 74.51 37.65 28.42
N MET A 772 73.75 38.71 28.71
CA MET A 772 72.47 38.65 29.43
C MET A 772 71.43 39.52 28.73
N GLU A 773 70.27 38.94 28.41
CA GLU A 773 69.21 39.62 27.68
C GLU A 773 67.82 39.28 28.24
N LYS A 774 66.85 40.18 28.04
CA LYS A 774 65.48 40.01 28.55
C LYS A 774 64.46 40.06 27.42
N ALA A 775 63.79 38.93 27.18
CA ALA A 775 62.67 38.84 26.24
C ALA A 775 61.34 39.07 26.97
N PHE A 776 60.72 40.24 26.79
CA PHE A 776 59.46 40.60 27.45
C PHE A 776 58.24 39.97 26.77
N ILE A 777 57.20 39.67 27.57
CA ILE A 777 55.90 39.17 27.11
C ILE A 777 54.84 40.25 27.35
N GLU A 778 54.25 40.75 26.26
CA GLU A 778 53.18 41.73 26.34
C GLU A 778 51.84 41.09 26.75
N SER A 779 51.20 41.66 27.76
CA SER A 779 49.78 41.42 28.10
C SER A 779 49.34 39.95 28.19
N ARG A 780 50.19 39.06 28.74
CA ARG A 780 49.92 37.60 28.85
C ARG A 780 49.65 36.92 27.50
N ASN A 781 50.15 37.47 26.39
CA ASN A 781 50.01 36.88 25.07
C ASN A 781 51.08 35.79 24.85
N TYR A 782 50.88 34.64 25.48
CA TYR A 782 51.83 33.54 25.43
C TYR A 782 51.85 32.87 24.05
N LEU A 783 53.07 32.66 23.52
CA LEU A 783 53.34 31.83 22.35
C LEU A 783 53.69 30.41 22.79
N SER A 784 53.41 29.41 21.95
CA SER A 784 53.82 28.02 22.20
C SER A 784 55.34 27.85 22.14
N THR A 785 55.98 28.62 21.26
CA THR A 785 57.42 28.59 21.01
C THR A 785 57.93 30.02 20.90
N TYR A 786 59.07 30.27 21.52
CA TYR A 786 59.79 31.54 21.49
C TYR A 786 61.14 31.33 20.81
N SER A 787 61.63 32.36 20.15
CA SER A 787 62.95 32.37 19.52
C SER A 787 63.64 33.69 19.79
N TYR A 788 64.96 33.65 19.96
CA TYR A 788 65.78 34.83 20.15
C TYR A 788 67.11 34.68 19.40
N LEU A 789 67.61 35.77 18.83
CA LEU A 789 68.89 35.79 18.11
C LEU A 789 69.96 36.44 18.98
N ILE A 790 71.02 35.67 19.30
CA ILE A 790 72.21 36.16 19.99
C ILE A 790 73.30 36.39 18.93
N PRO A 791 73.62 37.64 18.58
CA PRO A 791 74.61 37.92 17.55
C PRO A 791 76.06 37.88 18.08
N PHE A 792 77.02 37.63 17.18
CA PHE A 792 78.47 37.79 17.41
C PHE A 792 79.11 36.91 18.51
N VAL A 793 78.81 35.61 18.52
CA VAL A 793 79.40 34.63 19.45
C VAL A 793 80.66 33.99 18.86
N PRO A 794 81.84 34.06 19.52
CA PRO A 794 83.09 33.48 19.00
C PRO A 794 83.01 31.97 18.69
N TYR A 795 83.63 31.52 17.58
CA TYR A 795 83.75 30.08 17.30
C TYR A 795 84.94 29.45 18.05
N ALA A 796 84.92 28.12 18.18
CA ALA A 796 85.88 27.29 18.92
C ALA A 796 85.86 27.35 20.45
N ALA A 797 84.80 27.94 21.01
CA ALA A 797 84.50 27.90 22.43
C ALA A 797 83.25 27.06 22.70
N SER A 798 83.15 26.57 23.93
CA SER A 798 81.93 25.96 24.46
C SER A 798 81.27 26.93 25.42
N TYR A 799 79.99 27.17 25.24
CA TYR A 799 79.19 28.09 26.07
C TYR A 799 78.09 27.32 26.79
N ASN A 800 77.65 27.82 27.94
CA ASN A 800 76.46 27.29 28.62
C ASN A 800 75.27 28.25 28.43
N LEU A 801 74.34 27.87 27.56
CA LEU A 801 73.12 28.62 27.30
C LEU A 801 72.06 28.26 28.34
N SER A 802 71.62 29.24 29.12
CA SER A 802 70.61 29.06 30.16
C SER A 802 69.47 30.06 30.00
N ILE A 803 68.22 29.59 30.08
CA ILE A 803 67.01 30.43 30.03
C ILE A 803 66.14 30.17 31.26
N ARG A 804 65.59 31.23 31.85
CA ARG A 804 64.56 31.13 32.90
C ARG A 804 63.39 32.07 32.66
N ALA A 805 62.20 31.65 33.07
CA ALA A 805 61.01 32.48 33.07
C ALA A 805 60.93 33.31 34.36
N CYS A 806 60.53 34.58 34.28
CA CYS A 806 60.47 35.50 35.41
C CYS A 806 59.16 36.29 35.46
N ASN A 807 58.77 36.69 36.67
CA ASN A 807 57.80 37.75 36.93
C ASN A 807 58.40 38.82 37.85
N ASP A 808 57.59 39.77 38.33
CA ASP A 808 58.07 40.90 39.13
C ASP A 808 58.63 40.47 40.51
N VAL A 809 58.20 39.31 41.02
CA VAL A 809 58.49 38.85 42.39
C VAL A 809 59.45 37.67 42.40
N HIS A 810 59.28 36.74 41.47
CA HIS A 810 59.96 35.45 41.43
C HIS A 810 60.70 35.24 40.12
N LYS A 811 61.91 34.67 40.25
CA LYS A 811 62.72 34.17 39.13
C LYS A 811 62.62 32.65 39.13
N GLY A 812 62.16 32.08 38.02
CA GLY A 812 62.05 30.62 37.88
C GLY A 812 63.40 29.94 37.72
N LYS A 813 63.37 28.60 37.68
CA LYS A 813 64.56 27.78 37.46
C LYS A 813 65.05 27.82 36.01
N PHE A 814 66.34 27.55 35.84
CA PHE A 814 67.00 27.52 34.54
C PHE A 814 66.72 26.23 33.76
N ALA A 815 66.49 26.37 32.46
CA ALA A 815 66.73 25.34 31.48
C ALA A 815 68.09 25.63 30.81
N SER A 816 69.01 24.68 30.82
CA SER A 816 70.39 24.88 30.36
C SER A 816 70.81 23.82 29.36
N ILE A 817 71.57 24.22 28.34
CA ILE A 817 72.22 23.33 27.37
C ILE A 817 73.63 23.82 27.06
N SER A 818 74.55 22.88 26.79
CA SER A 818 75.89 23.21 26.31
C SER A 818 75.88 23.48 24.81
N VAL A 819 76.39 24.64 24.43
CA VAL A 819 76.54 25.11 23.04
C VAL A 819 78.00 24.92 22.64
N LYS A 820 78.27 24.17 21.56
CA LYS A 820 79.63 23.99 21.02
C LYS A 820 79.67 24.54 19.60
N ILE A 821 80.64 25.42 19.32
CA ILE A 821 80.87 25.96 17.98
C ILE A 821 82.26 25.49 17.54
N ASP A 822 82.36 24.53 16.62
CA ASP A 822 83.66 23.92 16.24
C ASP A 822 84.54 24.83 15.34
N HIS A 823 85.87 24.66 15.40
CA HIS A 823 86.84 25.32 14.51
C HIS A 823 86.66 24.88 13.04
N ILE A 824 86.82 25.80 12.08
CA ILE A 824 86.70 25.54 10.64
C ILE A 824 88.11 25.40 10.00
N GLY A 825 88.58 24.16 9.70
CA GLY A 825 89.80 23.91 8.89
C GLY A 825 90.16 22.41 8.67
N GLN A 826 90.65 22.01 7.47
CA GLN A 826 90.87 20.63 7.00
C GLN A 826 92.29 20.05 7.27
N HIS A 827 92.42 18.75 7.59
CA HIS A 827 93.66 18.02 7.96
C HIS A 827 94.51 17.54 6.74
N ILE A 828 95.87 17.55 6.83
CA ILE A 828 96.81 17.03 5.79
C ILE A 828 97.30 15.61 6.16
N ASN A 829 97.27 14.64 5.24
CA ASN A 829 97.67 13.24 5.49
C ASN A 829 99.21 13.06 5.51
N GLN A 830 99.75 12.32 6.48
CA GLN A 830 101.20 12.15 6.74
C GLN A 830 101.71 10.69 6.59
N THR A 831 100.98 9.81 5.90
CA THR A 831 101.39 8.41 5.69
C THR A 831 102.50 8.23 4.63
N PRO A 832 103.59 7.47 4.89
CA PRO A 832 104.62 7.11 3.90
C PRO A 832 104.10 6.21 2.76
N GLU A 833 104.66 6.36 1.56
CA GLU A 833 104.31 5.56 0.38
C GLU A 833 105.45 4.60 0.00
N VAL A 834 105.17 3.30 -0.15
CA VAL A 834 106.19 2.32 -0.56
C VAL A 834 106.45 2.45 -2.05
N ILE A 835 107.69 2.72 -2.45
CA ILE A 835 108.07 2.88 -3.87
C ILE A 835 108.42 1.53 -4.48
N ARG A 836 109.23 0.72 -3.79
CA ARG A 836 109.75 -0.54 -4.33
C ARG A 836 110.15 -1.52 -3.23
N THR A 837 109.82 -2.79 -3.45
CA THR A 837 110.19 -3.92 -2.59
C THR A 837 110.94 -4.95 -3.42
N THR A 838 112.05 -5.46 -2.90
CA THR A 838 112.76 -6.64 -3.41
C THR A 838 113.00 -7.61 -2.26
N ASP A 839 113.39 -8.83 -2.60
CA ASP A 839 113.72 -9.91 -1.66
C ASP A 839 114.89 -9.57 -0.70
N LYS A 840 115.56 -8.42 -0.88
CA LYS A 840 116.66 -7.95 0.00
C LYS A 840 116.53 -6.49 0.46
N SER A 841 115.54 -5.72 0.00
CA SER A 841 115.41 -4.30 0.35
C SER A 841 113.99 -3.75 0.17
N VAL A 842 113.62 -2.77 1.00
CA VAL A 842 112.38 -2.00 0.85
C VAL A 842 112.71 -0.51 0.80
N THR A 843 112.07 0.21 -0.13
CA THR A 843 112.27 1.65 -0.36
C THR A 843 110.95 2.39 -0.20
N PHE A 844 110.94 3.45 0.61
CA PHE A 844 109.76 4.28 0.90
C PHE A 844 109.99 5.76 0.56
N GLN A 845 108.93 6.45 0.18
CA GLN A 845 108.84 7.90 0.04
C GLN A 845 108.09 8.49 1.23
N LEU A 846 108.64 9.51 1.87
CA LEU A 846 107.95 10.25 2.93
C LEU A 846 107.11 11.40 2.34
N PRO A 847 105.91 11.71 2.88
CA PRO A 847 105.04 12.78 2.39
C PRO A 847 105.57 14.18 2.74
N LYS A 848 104.97 15.23 2.15
CA LYS A 848 105.33 16.62 2.47
C LYS A 848 104.93 16.94 3.92
N SER A 849 105.86 17.54 4.67
CA SER A 849 105.71 17.82 6.10
C SER A 849 104.55 18.76 6.42
N ASP A 850 103.73 18.37 7.40
CA ASP A 850 102.83 19.28 8.12
C ASP A 850 103.66 20.19 9.02
N TYR A 851 103.55 21.51 8.83
CA TYR A 851 104.33 22.52 9.56
C TYR A 851 104.11 22.49 11.08
N ARG A 852 103.13 21.71 11.56
CA ARG A 852 102.80 21.52 12.98
C ARG A 852 103.62 20.40 13.65
N LEU A 853 104.44 19.62 12.93
CA LEU A 853 105.19 18.46 13.48
C LEU A 853 106.72 18.67 13.49
N ASN A 854 107.39 18.32 14.61
CA ASN A 854 108.83 18.54 14.82
C ASN A 854 109.73 17.33 14.46
N SER A 855 109.23 16.09 14.59
CA SER A 855 109.92 14.85 14.19
C SER A 855 108.92 13.70 14.01
N SER A 856 109.34 12.64 13.32
CA SER A 856 108.57 11.39 13.18
C SER A 856 109.48 10.17 13.20
N THR A 857 109.06 9.06 13.79
CA THR A 857 109.79 7.78 13.75
C THR A 857 109.18 6.87 12.68
N VAL A 858 110.03 6.27 11.84
CA VAL A 858 109.65 5.25 10.86
C VAL A 858 110.16 3.90 11.37
N THR A 859 109.23 2.99 11.65
CA THR A 859 109.52 1.61 12.10
C THR A 859 109.19 0.65 10.97
N ILE A 860 110.14 -0.22 10.59
CA ILE A 860 109.92 -1.26 9.58
C ILE A 860 109.73 -2.60 10.28
N ILE A 861 108.59 -3.22 10.03
CA ILE A 861 108.23 -4.54 10.55
C ILE A 861 108.25 -5.52 9.38
N VAL A 862 108.93 -6.65 9.57
CA VAL A 862 108.94 -7.78 8.63
C VAL A 862 108.28 -8.99 9.29
N GLN A 863 107.43 -9.69 8.55
CA GLN A 863 106.66 -10.82 9.06
C GLN A 863 106.93 -12.06 8.21
N GLN A 864 107.13 -13.21 8.88
CA GLN A 864 107.33 -14.51 8.22
C GLN A 864 106.01 -15.12 7.77
N ASP A 865 105.95 -15.75 6.59
CA ASP A 865 104.69 -16.29 6.01
C ASP A 865 104.38 -17.74 6.49
N ASP A 866 105.41 -18.55 6.80
CA ASP A 866 105.24 -19.96 7.26
C ASP A 866 106.09 -20.30 8.49
N ASN A 867 105.50 -20.95 9.50
CA ASN A 867 106.10 -21.28 10.83
C ASN A 867 107.27 -22.29 10.82
N LYS A 868 107.98 -22.50 9.71
CA LYS A 868 109.17 -23.36 9.68
C LYS A 868 110.42 -22.58 10.13
N VAL A 869 111.05 -23.06 11.20
CA VAL A 869 112.26 -22.47 11.80
C VAL A 869 113.42 -22.51 10.80
N LEU A 870 113.77 -21.35 10.24
CA LEU A 870 115.01 -21.09 9.50
C LEU A 870 115.90 -20.21 10.39
N ASN A 871 117.22 -20.41 10.36
CA ASN A 871 118.20 -19.64 11.15
C ASN A 871 118.00 -18.12 10.96
N ILE A 872 117.48 -17.46 11.99
CA ILE A 872 117.17 -16.02 11.97
C ILE A 872 118.44 -15.24 12.33
N SER A 873 118.74 -14.20 11.55
CA SER A 873 119.88 -13.31 11.75
C SER A 873 119.80 -12.59 13.11
N PRO A 874 120.91 -12.44 13.86
CA PRO A 874 120.93 -11.86 15.21
C PRO A 874 120.55 -10.37 15.29
N ASN A 875 120.29 -9.70 14.16
CA ASN A 875 119.98 -8.26 14.10
C ASN A 875 118.47 -7.93 14.10
N LEU A 876 117.58 -8.93 14.20
CA LEU A 876 116.13 -8.73 14.27
C LEU A 876 115.64 -8.84 15.72
N THR A 877 114.85 -7.87 16.17
CA THR A 877 114.22 -7.89 17.51
C THR A 877 112.78 -8.39 17.40
N LEU A 878 112.44 -9.42 18.16
CA LEU A 878 111.07 -9.96 18.22
C LEU A 878 110.16 -8.92 18.87
N GLN A 879 109.12 -8.48 18.17
CA GLN A 879 108.17 -7.54 18.76
C GLN A 879 106.97 -8.25 19.40
N THR A 880 106.37 -9.23 18.71
CA THR A 880 105.22 -10.01 19.21
C THR A 880 105.15 -11.41 18.56
N GLU A 881 104.63 -12.42 19.28
CA GLU A 881 104.30 -13.73 18.69
C GLU A 881 103.11 -13.67 17.71
N ASP A 882 102.34 -12.58 17.77
CA ASP A 882 101.18 -12.34 16.92
C ASP A 882 101.52 -11.68 15.58
N SER A 883 100.64 -11.95 14.62
CA SER A 883 100.78 -11.68 13.21
C SER A 883 100.19 -10.29 12.88
N LEU A 884 101.01 -9.26 12.66
CA LEU A 884 100.55 -7.86 12.54
C LEU A 884 99.92 -7.53 11.17
N CYS A 885 100.42 -8.14 10.10
CA CYS A 885 100.03 -7.83 8.71
C CYS A 885 99.38 -9.03 7.99
N LEU A 886 99.89 -10.24 8.21
CA LEU A 886 99.29 -11.50 7.76
C LEU A 886 98.67 -12.22 8.95
N HIS A 887 97.74 -13.17 8.75
CA HIS A 887 97.06 -13.91 9.84
C HIS A 887 97.90 -15.05 10.45
N LYS A 888 99.11 -15.29 9.96
CA LYS A 888 100.03 -16.33 10.44
C LYS A 888 101.48 -15.85 10.39
N GLY A 889 102.32 -16.43 11.25
CA GLY A 889 103.75 -16.14 11.37
C GLY A 889 104.10 -14.97 12.29
N THR A 890 105.36 -14.95 12.73
CA THR A 890 105.90 -14.00 13.71
C THR A 890 106.38 -12.69 13.07
N SER A 891 106.11 -11.58 13.75
CA SER A 891 106.49 -10.23 13.31
C SER A 891 107.77 -9.76 14.02
N TRP A 892 108.71 -9.23 13.26
CA TRP A 892 110.02 -8.79 13.72
C TRP A 892 110.27 -7.34 13.29
N ILE A 893 110.88 -6.53 14.16
CA ILE A 893 111.35 -5.20 13.76
C ILE A 893 112.66 -5.37 13.01
N ALA A 894 112.67 -4.91 11.75
CA ALA A 894 113.87 -4.85 10.93
C ALA A 894 114.72 -3.60 11.19
N GLY A 895 114.10 -2.54 11.73
CA GLY A 895 114.78 -1.34 12.20
C GLY A 895 113.82 -0.17 12.49
N GLU A 896 114.30 0.80 13.26
CA GLU A 896 113.60 2.06 13.54
C GLU A 896 114.51 3.25 13.22
N TRP A 897 113.95 4.27 12.56
CA TRP A 897 114.66 5.49 12.20
C TRP A 897 113.87 6.72 12.61
N GLN A 898 114.49 7.60 13.40
CA GLN A 898 113.93 8.93 13.65
C GLN A 898 114.27 9.89 12.52
N VAL A 899 113.24 10.53 11.97
CA VAL A 899 113.32 11.60 10.97
C VAL A 899 113.02 12.91 11.68
N THR A 900 114.02 13.78 11.78
CA THR A 900 113.87 15.15 12.32
C THR A 900 113.78 16.13 11.16
N TYR A 901 112.68 16.89 11.10
CA TYR A 901 112.42 17.82 10.00
C TYR A 901 113.09 19.17 10.27
N LYS A 902 114.43 19.23 10.16
CA LYS A 902 115.18 20.50 10.21
C LYS A 902 115.59 20.92 8.80
N ASN A 903 114.82 21.86 8.27
CA ASN A 903 114.92 22.54 6.97
C ASN A 903 114.35 21.79 5.76
N ASN A 904 113.42 22.46 5.06
CA ASN A 904 112.75 22.05 3.83
C ASN A 904 113.74 21.56 2.76
N LEU A 905 114.02 20.27 2.77
CA LEU A 905 114.71 19.57 1.69
C LEU A 905 113.75 18.52 1.13
N GLY A 906 113.62 18.55 -0.20
CA GLY A 906 112.69 17.72 -0.95
C GLY A 906 112.95 16.22 -0.78
N LEU A 907 111.87 15.47 -1.02
CA LEU A 907 111.79 14.03 -1.32
C LEU A 907 112.92 13.19 -0.70
N MET A 908 112.75 12.85 0.57
CA MET A 908 113.66 11.96 1.28
C MET A 908 113.30 10.51 0.96
N ILE A 909 114.24 9.78 0.34
CA ILE A 909 114.10 8.35 0.02
C ILE A 909 114.96 7.57 1.03
N LEU A 910 114.32 6.73 1.83
CA LEU A 910 115.01 5.86 2.78
C LEU A 910 115.27 4.50 2.15
N TYR A 911 116.54 4.06 2.11
CA TYR A 911 116.94 2.77 1.56
C TYR A 911 117.37 1.82 2.70
N VAL A 912 116.64 0.71 2.87
CA VAL A 912 116.92 -0.27 3.92
C VAL A 912 117.29 -1.60 3.27
N CYS A 913 118.53 -2.04 3.51
CA CYS A 913 119.08 -3.29 2.98
C CYS A 913 119.11 -4.35 4.08
N ILE A 914 118.38 -5.46 3.88
CA ILE A 914 118.29 -6.56 4.84
C ILE A 914 119.16 -7.70 4.29
N LYS A 915 120.38 -7.86 4.83
CA LYS A 915 121.30 -8.95 4.42
C LYS A 915 121.01 -10.22 5.22
N GLU A 916 120.85 -11.33 4.49
CA GLU A 916 120.59 -12.71 4.96
C GLU A 916 119.14 -13.00 5.40
N LEU A 917 118.24 -13.09 4.42
CA LEU A 917 116.95 -13.77 4.54
C LEU A 917 116.81 -14.76 3.37
N VAL A 918 117.21 -16.02 3.55
CA VAL A 918 116.96 -17.09 2.57
C VAL A 918 115.66 -17.79 2.98
N GLY A 919 114.60 -17.63 2.19
CA GLY A 919 113.34 -18.38 2.35
C GLY A 919 112.11 -17.58 2.80
N LEU A 920 112.06 -16.26 2.57
CA LEU A 920 110.90 -15.41 2.89
C LEU A 920 110.45 -14.60 1.66
N GLN A 921 109.19 -14.75 1.24
CA GLN A 921 108.58 -13.88 0.22
C GLN A 921 108.10 -12.58 0.87
N ALA A 922 108.61 -11.43 0.42
CA ALA A 922 108.19 -10.12 0.87
C ALA A 922 106.88 -9.68 0.17
N ASN A 923 105.72 -10.10 0.71
CA ASN A 923 104.43 -9.57 0.28
C ASN A 923 104.07 -8.32 1.11
N GLY A 924 104.28 -7.13 0.54
CA GLY A 924 103.97 -5.87 1.20
C GLY A 924 102.46 -5.58 1.22
N ARG A 925 101.84 -5.64 2.40
CA ARG A 925 100.56 -4.97 2.70
C ARG A 925 100.71 -4.18 3.99
N CYS A 926 100.51 -2.86 3.93
CA CYS A 926 100.40 -2.02 5.12
C CYS A 926 98.97 -2.14 5.69
N CYS A 927 98.83 -2.64 6.92
CA CYS A 927 97.57 -2.62 7.66
C CYS A 927 97.39 -1.24 8.33
N GLU A 928 96.38 -0.49 7.90
CA GLU A 928 96.00 0.80 8.47
C GLU A 928 95.00 0.57 9.63
N GLN A 929 95.44 0.74 10.88
CA GLN A 929 94.55 0.72 12.05
C GLN A 929 94.13 2.16 12.36
N LYS A 930 92.97 2.59 11.84
CA LYS A 930 92.36 3.87 12.23
C LYS A 930 91.71 3.73 13.60
N GLN A 931 92.41 4.15 14.66
CA GLN A 931 91.73 4.63 15.87
C GLN A 931 91.15 6.01 15.56
N GLN A 932 89.83 6.12 15.51
CA GLN A 932 89.16 7.42 15.62
C GLN A 932 89.34 7.93 17.05
N ILE A 933 89.92 9.11 17.20
CA ILE A 933 89.73 9.99 18.36
C ILE A 933 88.70 11.03 17.94
#